data_AF-A0A2E2RCC4-F1
#
_entry.id   AF-A0A2E2RCC4-F1
#
_cell.length_a   1.000
_cell.length_b   1.000
_cell.length_c   1.000
_cell.angle_alpha   90.00
_cell.angle_beta   90.00
_cell.angle_gamma   90.00
#
_symmetry.space_group_name_H-M   'P 1'
#
loop_
_entity.id
_entity.type
_entity.pdbx_description
1 polymer ?
#
loop_
_entity_poly.entity_id
_entity_poly.type
_entity_poly.pdbx_seq_one_letter_code
_entity_poly.pdbx_strand_id
1 'polypeptide(L)'
;MEIFNTKGKRKVSTGFGLRLHGGFSRRGDFKAKKSYRAYFRDVYGLPKLKYNIIPTAGVKNFDKLILRANGNDRAPGGAYIRDQLMRDLHKDMGGLVSNGTWCLLYVNGNNYGVYNLAERMDEEFLASHIGKGEYDIMKTGNTILSGTRDAWEELGRFIGSTDISRKENYELLKKRVDIEDFTDYIILNLWGQNYDWPHNNWYAARKLPEGKWQFMCWDSEWGFRGGPYKPENDSYAFIDSGGAYGFSTQRKMFIALLGNPEYRKYYQAEVYRHLNGALSEENVLRRTRELRDVIAKEIAYEYSANKYDIKVWHREIEEVEEFSRIAGERFRKWTEDYFAFRNKPVSNHGISRLENKAGYRHIVHLDAAGKWIELVAEPNSKDWSICTLPLSPPASGRPALFALKKDERRLVCRGIDGHIYEYASASNSGEDGNWKRQNLTEMLGLPKAAADPSVMVANSVPHVVYVDELGEIRELWFDGQWRQFPLPAMPRAEGGIVASLDGSTLRVIYRSMFGVPYEQSLNLESATAKNRSWRTEGVHRLPAKGQPLGLTVNGRRDAVFHVTHDWPRRPPFVFDWNERRRVPGYFTYEGDRNALVYAKEIGQRFKNQYNIPQTADQLGNDFTLLHDTKNNRHYLAFCSSVGGISESVLKGKDWNTTNLSEEVDVPRAKGSPIGWADAKNGTRHYLYQGENSEVYQLSFDGKWTHQVLLPKTLEVE
;
A
#
# COMPACT_ATOMS: atom_id res chain seq x y z
N MET A 1 -30.59 23.58 28.82
CA MET A 1 -30.42 24.03 27.45
C MET A 1 -31.62 24.87 27.09
N GLU A 2 -31.34 26.08 26.62
CA GLU A 2 -32.35 26.96 26.03
C GLU A 2 -32.01 27.14 24.57
N ILE A 3 -33.03 27.10 23.70
CA ILE A 3 -32.86 27.34 22.26
C ILE A 3 -33.70 28.55 21.90
N PHE A 4 -33.09 29.49 21.21
CA PHE A 4 -33.73 30.69 20.69
C PHE A 4 -33.72 30.62 19.17
N ASN A 5 -34.79 31.10 18.53
CA ASN A 5 -34.77 31.27 17.08
C ASN A 5 -34.00 32.55 16.69
N THR A 6 -33.83 32.79 15.40
CA THR A 6 -33.15 33.98 14.85
C THR A 6 -33.82 35.33 15.21
N LYS A 7 -35.04 35.32 15.76
CA LYS A 7 -35.75 36.50 16.28
C LYS A 7 -35.59 36.67 17.80
N GLY A 8 -34.73 35.88 18.45
CA GLY A 8 -34.51 35.93 19.90
C GLY A 8 -35.65 35.34 20.75
N LYS A 9 -36.65 34.68 20.14
CA LYS A 9 -37.74 34.03 20.89
C LYS A 9 -37.28 32.65 21.36
N ARG A 10 -37.34 32.41 22.68
CA ARG A 10 -37.10 31.08 23.27
C ARG A 10 -38.12 30.07 22.73
N LYS A 11 -37.63 28.95 22.22
CA LYS A 11 -38.41 27.84 21.66
C LYS A 11 -38.37 26.59 22.53
N VAL A 12 -37.26 26.37 23.22
CA VAL A 12 -37.05 25.24 24.12
C VAL A 12 -36.41 25.73 25.40
N SER A 13 -36.82 25.14 26.52
CA SER A 13 -36.09 25.15 27.79
C SER A 13 -36.21 23.76 28.40
N THR A 14 -35.09 23.07 28.58
CA THR A 14 -35.05 21.74 29.20
C THR A 14 -33.68 21.46 29.81
N GLY A 15 -33.60 20.67 30.87
CA GLY A 15 -32.31 20.24 31.42
C GLY A 15 -31.63 19.17 30.54
N PHE A 16 -30.31 19.09 30.63
CA PHE A 16 -29.46 18.26 29.78
C PHE A 16 -28.07 18.07 30.39
N GLY A 17 -27.38 16.99 30.01
CA GLY A 17 -25.97 16.78 30.33
C GLY A 17 -25.06 17.35 29.24
N LEU A 18 -23.89 17.86 29.62
CA LEU A 18 -22.88 18.37 28.70
C LEU A 18 -21.53 17.68 28.93
N ARG A 19 -20.87 17.23 27.85
CA ARG A 19 -19.54 16.60 27.92
C ARG A 19 -18.64 17.10 26.80
N LEU A 20 -17.34 17.26 27.06
CA LEU A 20 -16.37 17.53 26.00
C LEU A 20 -16.37 16.44 24.90
N HIS A 21 -16.15 16.89 23.66
CA HIS A 21 -16.12 16.06 22.46
C HIS A 21 -14.77 16.16 21.71
N GLY A 22 -14.44 15.10 20.99
CA GLY A 22 -13.30 15.02 20.06
C GLY A 22 -11.99 14.56 20.69
N GLY A 23 -10.96 14.39 19.86
CA GLY A 23 -9.61 14.03 20.30
C GLY A 23 -8.76 15.28 20.54
N PHE A 24 -8.34 15.92 19.44
CA PHE A 24 -7.54 17.14 19.44
C PHE A 24 -8.28 18.34 20.05
N SER A 25 -9.58 18.52 19.74
CA SER A 25 -10.42 19.61 20.23
C SER A 25 -10.61 19.66 21.76
N ARG A 26 -10.18 18.62 22.50
CA ARG A 26 -10.15 18.65 23.97
C ARG A 26 -8.89 19.33 24.52
N ARG A 27 -7.79 19.30 23.77
CA ARG A 27 -6.47 19.85 24.16
C ARG A 27 -6.49 21.38 24.21
N GLY A 28 -5.50 21.97 24.88
CA GLY A 28 -5.42 23.42 25.14
C GLY A 28 -6.10 23.82 26.45
N ASP A 29 -5.88 25.05 26.89
CA ASP A 29 -6.42 25.59 28.14
C ASP A 29 -7.93 25.93 28.02
N PHE A 30 -8.46 26.61 29.04
CA PHE A 30 -9.86 27.04 29.10
C PHE A 30 -10.22 28.14 28.09
N LYS A 31 -9.24 28.74 27.41
CA LYS A 31 -9.47 29.78 26.38
C LYS A 31 -9.70 29.19 25.00
N ALA A 32 -9.33 27.92 24.78
CA ALA A 32 -9.53 27.26 23.51
C ALA A 32 -11.03 26.91 23.30
N LYS A 33 -11.56 27.19 22.10
CA LYS A 33 -12.93 26.83 21.69
C LYS A 33 -13.08 25.31 21.66
N LYS A 34 -13.91 24.75 22.55
CA LYS A 34 -14.07 23.29 22.72
C LYS A 34 -15.33 22.78 22.05
N SER A 35 -15.27 21.56 21.49
CA SER A 35 -16.47 20.84 21.03
C SER A 35 -17.18 20.15 22.19
N TYR A 36 -18.50 20.02 22.12
CA TYR A 36 -19.33 19.40 23.14
C TYR A 36 -20.28 18.33 22.60
N ARG A 37 -20.73 17.46 23.49
CA ARG A 37 -21.90 16.59 23.32
C ARG A 37 -22.96 17.01 24.33
N ALA A 38 -24.15 17.28 23.85
CA ALA A 38 -25.36 17.46 24.65
C ALA A 38 -26.10 16.13 24.75
N TYR A 39 -26.50 15.75 25.96
CA TYR A 39 -27.23 14.51 26.26
C TYR A 39 -28.58 14.87 26.90
N PHE A 40 -29.67 14.40 26.31
CA PHE A 40 -31.01 14.49 26.85
C PHE A 40 -31.34 13.18 27.57
N ARG A 41 -31.70 13.27 28.85
CA ARG A 41 -31.96 12.12 29.72
C ARG A 41 -32.99 12.52 30.77
N ASP A 42 -33.83 11.58 31.19
CA ASP A 42 -34.88 11.81 32.19
C ASP A 42 -34.33 12.37 33.52
N VAL A 43 -33.10 11.97 33.90
CA VAL A 43 -32.43 12.48 35.11
C VAL A 43 -32.08 13.96 35.06
N TYR A 44 -32.05 14.58 33.87
CA TYR A 44 -31.76 16.01 33.71
C TYR A 44 -32.99 16.82 33.29
N GLY A 45 -33.96 16.20 32.63
CA GLY A 45 -35.07 16.90 31.98
C GLY A 45 -35.80 15.98 31.02
N LEU A 46 -36.13 16.48 29.82
CA LEU A 46 -36.74 15.61 28.81
C LEU A 46 -35.71 14.59 28.28
N PRO A 47 -36.11 13.34 28.01
CA PRO A 47 -35.21 12.30 27.50
C PRO A 47 -34.79 12.55 26.05
N LYS A 48 -35.58 13.32 25.31
CA LYS A 48 -35.28 13.73 23.94
C LYS A 48 -35.62 15.20 23.77
N LEU A 49 -34.79 15.90 23.02
CA LEU A 49 -35.08 17.22 22.50
C LEU A 49 -36.19 17.11 21.44
N LYS A 50 -37.42 17.48 21.83
CA LYS A 50 -38.59 17.53 20.93
C LYS A 50 -38.64 18.87 20.18
N TYR A 51 -37.67 19.11 19.33
CA TYR A 51 -37.59 20.32 18.51
C TYR A 51 -36.85 20.02 17.21
N ASN A 52 -37.39 20.52 16.10
CA ASN A 52 -36.80 20.35 14.77
C ASN A 52 -35.57 21.25 14.60
N ILE A 53 -34.53 20.97 15.39
CA ILE A 53 -33.33 21.81 15.49
C ILE A 53 -32.43 21.67 14.27
N ILE A 54 -32.43 20.50 13.61
CA ILE A 54 -31.77 20.25 12.32
C ILE A 54 -32.85 19.90 11.28
N PRO A 55 -33.47 20.91 10.64
CA PRO A 55 -34.59 20.66 9.73
C PRO A 55 -34.28 19.73 8.55
N THR A 56 -33.03 19.74 8.09
CA THR A 56 -32.54 18.93 6.98
C THR A 56 -32.41 17.45 7.31
N ALA A 57 -32.49 17.06 8.58
CA ALA A 57 -32.34 15.68 9.04
C ALA A 57 -33.58 14.81 8.79
N GLY A 58 -34.75 15.39 8.55
CA GLY A 58 -36.00 14.62 8.42
C GLY A 58 -36.50 13.98 9.73
N VAL A 59 -35.74 14.12 10.83
CA VAL A 59 -36.09 13.62 12.17
C VAL A 59 -36.29 14.79 13.15
N LYS A 60 -37.26 14.66 14.07
CA LYS A 60 -37.71 15.77 14.94
C LYS A 60 -37.25 15.66 16.40
N ASN A 61 -36.70 14.52 16.79
CA ASN A 61 -36.38 14.20 18.17
C ASN A 61 -34.94 13.71 18.28
N PHE A 62 -34.16 14.32 19.17
CA PHE A 62 -32.75 13.98 19.36
C PHE A 62 -32.49 13.69 20.84
N ASP A 63 -31.87 12.56 21.16
CA ASP A 63 -31.43 12.25 22.51
C ASP A 63 -29.97 12.73 22.76
N LYS A 64 -29.24 12.97 21.68
CA LYS A 64 -27.86 13.46 21.67
C LYS A 64 -27.67 14.47 20.55
N LEU A 65 -26.84 15.48 20.79
CA LEU A 65 -26.35 16.38 19.74
C LEU A 65 -24.85 16.62 19.93
N ILE A 66 -24.14 16.84 18.82
CA ILE A 66 -22.74 17.25 18.82
C ILE A 66 -22.68 18.74 18.47
N LEU A 67 -22.05 19.53 19.34
CA LEU A 67 -21.73 20.93 19.07
C LEU A 67 -20.25 20.97 18.69
N ARG A 68 -19.96 20.97 17.39
CA ARG A 68 -18.60 21.00 16.85
C ARG A 68 -18.09 22.44 16.84
N ALA A 69 -16.94 22.64 17.48
CA ALA A 69 -16.20 23.90 17.44
C ALA A 69 -15.49 24.15 16.10
N ASN A 70 -15.47 23.16 15.19
CA ASN A 70 -14.70 23.17 13.93
C ASN A 70 -13.18 23.33 14.15
N GLY A 71 -12.65 22.76 15.24
CA GLY A 71 -11.24 22.91 15.60
C GLY A 71 -10.26 22.27 14.60
N ASN A 72 -10.64 21.21 13.90
CA ASN A 72 -9.82 20.63 12.81
C ASN A 72 -9.84 21.50 11.54
N ASP A 73 -10.90 22.30 11.34
CA ASP A 73 -10.96 23.41 10.38
C ASP A 73 -10.37 24.69 10.99
N ARG A 74 -9.41 24.56 11.90
CA ARG A 74 -8.63 25.65 12.53
C ARG A 74 -9.47 26.81 13.10
N ALA A 75 -10.71 26.57 13.52
CA ALA A 75 -11.54 27.61 14.09
C ALA A 75 -10.98 28.14 15.44
N PRO A 76 -10.88 29.47 15.66
CA PRO A 76 -11.06 30.54 14.68
C PRO A 76 -9.86 30.66 13.72
N GLY A 77 -10.15 30.81 12.42
CA GLY A 77 -9.13 30.91 11.38
C GLY A 77 -9.28 29.99 10.16
N GLY A 78 -10.28 29.11 10.11
CA GLY A 78 -10.65 28.34 8.91
C GLY A 78 -12.05 28.64 8.39
N ALA A 79 -12.58 27.77 7.52
CA ALA A 79 -13.81 28.00 6.76
C ALA A 79 -15.10 27.69 7.54
N TYR A 80 -15.04 26.81 8.54
CA TYR A 80 -16.14 26.32 9.39
C TYR A 80 -17.17 25.41 8.68
N ILE A 81 -16.97 25.13 7.39
CA ILE A 81 -17.94 24.44 6.54
C ILE A 81 -17.44 23.13 5.94
N ARG A 82 -16.13 22.84 5.96
CA ARG A 82 -15.53 21.74 5.17
C ARG A 82 -16.11 20.36 5.49
N ASP A 83 -16.30 20.02 6.77
CA ASP A 83 -16.93 18.75 7.16
C ASP A 83 -18.42 18.68 6.80
N GLN A 84 -19.17 19.76 6.99
CA GLN A 84 -20.58 19.79 6.60
C GLN A 84 -20.73 19.68 5.08
N LEU A 85 -19.86 20.34 4.31
CA LEU A 85 -19.82 20.24 2.86
C LEU A 85 -19.56 18.80 2.40
N MET A 86 -18.58 18.12 2.98
CA MET A 86 -18.34 16.69 2.71
C MET A 86 -19.58 15.84 3.01
N ARG A 87 -20.25 16.06 4.15
CA ARG A 87 -21.47 15.33 4.49
C ARG A 87 -22.63 15.64 3.55
N ASP A 88 -22.83 16.89 3.17
CA ASP A 88 -23.91 17.28 2.24
C ASP A 88 -23.68 16.72 0.84
N LEU A 89 -22.44 16.67 0.36
CA LEU A 89 -22.10 16.02 -0.91
C LEU A 89 -22.28 14.50 -0.84
N HIS A 90 -21.92 13.86 0.27
CA HIS A 90 -22.20 12.44 0.45
C HIS A 90 -23.70 12.15 0.40
N LYS A 91 -24.53 13.03 0.97
CA LYS A 91 -25.98 12.96 0.88
C LYS A 91 -26.49 13.15 -0.54
N ASP A 92 -25.92 14.10 -1.29
CA ASP A 92 -26.26 14.33 -2.70
C ASP A 92 -25.90 13.10 -3.59
N MET A 93 -24.93 12.29 -3.16
CA MET A 93 -24.58 11.01 -3.79
C MET A 93 -25.54 9.86 -3.41
N GLY A 94 -26.36 10.04 -2.37
CA GLY A 94 -27.29 9.04 -1.85
C GLY A 94 -26.88 8.39 -0.53
N GLY A 95 -25.72 8.77 0.03
CA GLY A 95 -25.16 8.19 1.23
C GLY A 95 -25.91 8.55 2.52
N LEU A 96 -25.81 7.68 3.53
CA LEU A 96 -26.28 7.98 4.88
C LEU A 96 -25.31 8.96 5.55
N VAL A 97 -25.83 10.05 6.13
CA VAL A 97 -24.98 11.10 6.72
C VAL A 97 -25.55 11.63 8.02
N SER A 98 -24.65 12.06 8.91
CA SER A 98 -25.04 12.99 9.97
C SER A 98 -25.44 14.32 9.34
N ASN A 99 -26.66 14.79 9.55
CA ASN A 99 -27.07 16.12 9.13
C ASN A 99 -26.60 17.15 10.16
N GLY A 100 -26.46 18.40 9.74
CA GLY A 100 -26.12 19.48 10.66
C GLY A 100 -26.68 20.83 10.26
N THR A 101 -26.49 21.77 11.17
CA THR A 101 -26.86 23.19 11.06
C THR A 101 -25.88 24.01 11.90
N TRP A 102 -26.10 25.31 12.06
CA TRP A 102 -25.27 26.17 12.90
C TRP A 102 -26.05 26.83 14.04
N CYS A 103 -25.33 27.12 15.12
CA CYS A 103 -25.83 27.94 16.21
C CYS A 103 -24.75 28.86 16.76
N LEU A 104 -25.18 29.96 17.39
CA LEU A 104 -24.33 30.70 18.33
C LEU A 104 -24.47 30.06 19.71
N LEU A 105 -23.36 29.57 20.27
CA LEU A 105 -23.34 28.94 21.58
C LEU A 105 -23.09 29.98 22.67
N TYR A 106 -23.94 29.97 23.69
CA TYR A 106 -23.74 30.72 24.92
C TYR A 106 -23.61 29.76 26.10
N VAL A 107 -22.62 29.97 26.97
CA VAL A 107 -22.45 29.21 28.22
C VAL A 107 -22.35 30.20 29.37
N ASN A 108 -23.27 30.09 30.34
CA ASN A 108 -23.41 31.04 31.46
C ASN A 108 -23.48 32.51 31.01
N GLY A 109 -24.17 32.78 29.90
CA GLY A 109 -24.31 34.12 29.31
C GLY A 109 -23.12 34.57 28.45
N ASN A 110 -21.98 33.88 28.49
CA ASN A 110 -20.82 34.20 27.66
C ASN A 110 -20.98 33.62 26.25
N ASN A 111 -20.67 34.42 25.23
CA ASN A 111 -20.67 33.99 23.83
C ASN A 111 -19.42 33.17 23.51
N TYR A 112 -19.59 31.92 23.07
CA TYR A 112 -18.53 31.01 22.63
C TYR A 112 -18.37 30.97 21.11
N GLY A 113 -19.22 31.69 20.37
CA GLY A 113 -19.19 31.82 18.92
C GLY A 113 -20.04 30.78 18.19
N VAL A 114 -19.78 30.66 16.90
CA VAL A 114 -20.44 29.80 15.92
C VAL A 114 -20.01 28.35 16.08
N TYR A 115 -20.97 27.44 16.17
CA TYR A 115 -20.77 26.00 16.26
C TYR A 115 -21.56 25.28 15.17
N ASN A 116 -20.97 24.24 14.57
CA ASN A 116 -21.73 23.31 13.74
C ASN A 116 -22.43 22.29 14.65
N LEU A 117 -23.75 22.34 14.69
CA LEU A 117 -24.60 21.41 15.42
C LEU A 117 -24.91 20.22 14.52
N ALA A 118 -24.50 19.03 14.91
CA ALA A 118 -24.63 17.82 14.10
C ALA A 118 -25.23 16.65 14.86
N GLU A 119 -25.85 15.73 14.12
CA GLU A 119 -26.31 14.44 14.64
C GLU A 119 -25.11 13.57 15.07
N ARG A 120 -25.32 12.73 16.08
CA ARG A 120 -24.35 11.70 16.45
C ARG A 120 -24.75 10.38 15.82
N MET A 121 -23.90 9.83 14.95
CA MET A 121 -24.13 8.56 14.26
C MET A 121 -23.91 7.37 15.20
N ASP A 122 -24.86 7.15 16.10
CA ASP A 122 -24.92 5.97 16.96
C ASP A 122 -26.28 5.26 16.80
N GLU A 123 -26.61 4.34 17.70
CA GLU A 123 -27.77 3.45 17.58
C GLU A 123 -29.10 4.18 17.39
N GLU A 124 -29.28 5.32 18.07
CA GLU A 124 -30.51 6.12 17.96
C GLU A 124 -30.60 6.85 16.60
N PHE A 125 -29.48 7.30 16.07
CA PHE A 125 -29.41 7.87 14.72
C PHE A 125 -29.76 6.82 13.67
N LEU A 126 -29.16 5.63 13.74
CA LEU A 126 -29.49 4.56 12.78
C LEU A 126 -30.96 4.15 12.92
N ALA A 127 -31.47 4.02 14.15
CA ALA A 127 -32.87 3.72 14.38
C ALA A 127 -33.82 4.77 13.80
N SER A 128 -33.45 6.06 13.81
CA SER A 128 -34.28 7.15 13.28
C SER A 128 -34.21 7.31 11.77
N HIS A 129 -33.10 6.90 11.13
CA HIS A 129 -32.88 7.11 9.68
C HIS A 129 -33.11 5.84 8.85
N ILE A 130 -32.69 4.67 9.33
CA ILE A 130 -32.78 3.38 8.62
C ILE A 130 -33.67 2.35 9.36
N GLY A 131 -34.47 2.84 10.32
CA GLY A 131 -35.51 2.11 11.04
C GLY A 131 -35.01 1.39 12.29
N LYS A 132 -35.90 1.07 13.22
CA LYS A 132 -35.54 0.42 14.49
C LYS A 132 -34.87 -0.94 14.26
N GLY A 133 -33.96 -1.31 15.17
CA GLY A 133 -33.25 -2.59 15.16
C GLY A 133 -31.99 -2.53 16.02
N GLU A 134 -31.27 -3.64 16.06
CA GLU A 134 -29.93 -3.72 16.66
C GLU A 134 -28.87 -3.46 15.59
N TYR A 135 -27.73 -2.91 16.03
CA TYR A 135 -26.68 -2.44 15.14
C TYR A 135 -25.29 -2.74 15.68
N ASP A 136 -24.42 -3.23 14.81
CA ASP A 136 -22.98 -3.11 15.01
C ASP A 136 -22.54 -1.76 14.43
N ILE A 137 -21.83 -0.97 15.23
CA ILE A 137 -21.36 0.37 14.83
C ILE A 137 -19.89 0.50 15.16
N MET A 138 -19.08 0.61 14.12
CA MET A 138 -17.65 0.87 14.20
C MET A 138 -17.37 2.33 13.92
N LYS A 139 -16.44 2.89 14.68
CA LYS A 139 -15.81 4.19 14.44
C LYS A 139 -14.31 3.99 14.42
N THR A 140 -13.58 4.83 13.67
CA THR A 140 -12.11 4.98 13.65
C THR A 140 -11.32 3.93 14.44
N GLY A 141 -10.50 3.16 13.72
CA GLY A 141 -9.68 2.11 14.31
C GLY A 141 -10.57 0.97 14.80
N ASN A 142 -10.45 0.64 16.08
CA ASN A 142 -11.16 -0.48 16.72
C ASN A 142 -12.27 0.00 17.67
N THR A 143 -12.76 1.23 17.51
CA THR A 143 -13.75 1.79 18.43
C THR A 143 -15.14 1.22 18.13
N ILE A 144 -15.67 0.46 19.08
CA ILE A 144 -17.05 -0.03 19.05
C ILE A 144 -17.95 1.02 19.69
N LEU A 145 -18.98 1.47 18.99
CA LEU A 145 -20.03 2.35 19.53
C LEU A 145 -21.27 1.57 19.96
N SER A 146 -21.59 0.48 19.26
CA SER A 146 -22.68 -0.45 19.56
C SER A 146 -22.34 -1.82 18.96
N GLY A 147 -22.93 -2.89 19.53
CA GLY A 147 -22.77 -4.26 19.04
C GLY A 147 -21.39 -4.85 19.33
N THR A 148 -20.91 -5.70 18.41
CA THR A 148 -19.56 -6.30 18.49
C THR A 148 -18.71 -5.92 17.27
N ARG A 149 -17.42 -6.28 17.31
CA ARG A 149 -16.48 -6.10 16.18
C ARG A 149 -16.28 -7.38 15.36
N ASP A 150 -16.97 -8.47 15.67
CA ASP A 150 -16.66 -9.79 15.12
C ASP A 150 -16.89 -9.85 13.61
N ALA A 151 -18.04 -9.33 13.15
CA ALA A 151 -18.36 -9.24 11.72
C ALA A 151 -17.40 -8.29 10.96
N TRP A 152 -16.88 -7.26 11.65
CA TRP A 152 -15.90 -6.33 11.07
C TRP A 152 -14.54 -7.00 10.90
N GLU A 153 -14.11 -7.79 11.89
CA GLU A 153 -12.89 -8.59 11.79
C GLU A 153 -13.01 -9.72 10.78
N GLU A 154 -14.18 -10.37 10.69
CA GLU A 154 -14.45 -11.36 9.65
C GLU A 154 -14.35 -10.75 8.27
N LEU A 155 -14.93 -9.56 8.04
CA LEU A 155 -14.78 -8.84 6.79
C LEU A 155 -13.31 -8.57 6.47
N GLY A 156 -12.54 -8.09 7.45
CA GLY A 156 -11.10 -7.86 7.29
C GLY A 156 -10.32 -9.13 6.93
N ARG A 157 -10.63 -10.26 7.58
CA ARG A 157 -10.03 -11.57 7.28
C ARG A 157 -10.42 -12.03 5.87
N PHE A 158 -11.71 -11.96 5.53
CA PHE A 158 -12.25 -12.34 4.23
C PHE A 158 -11.55 -11.59 3.09
N ILE A 159 -11.43 -10.27 3.19
CA ILE A 159 -10.73 -9.44 2.19
C ILE A 159 -9.26 -9.80 2.06
N GLY A 160 -8.58 -10.09 3.17
CA GLY A 160 -7.14 -10.40 3.18
C GLY A 160 -6.79 -11.83 2.77
N SER A 161 -7.77 -12.69 2.52
CA SER A 161 -7.53 -14.13 2.36
C SER A 161 -8.36 -14.80 1.27
N THR A 162 -9.15 -14.02 0.54
CA THR A 162 -10.06 -14.48 -0.52
C THR A 162 -9.75 -13.80 -1.84
N ASP A 163 -9.78 -14.55 -2.93
CA ASP A 163 -9.64 -14.03 -4.29
C ASP A 163 -10.94 -13.32 -4.74
N ILE A 164 -10.99 -11.99 -4.59
CA ILE A 164 -12.14 -11.16 -4.98
C ILE A 164 -12.27 -10.99 -6.50
N SER A 165 -11.26 -11.37 -7.30
CA SER A 165 -11.38 -11.36 -8.76
C SER A 165 -12.39 -12.38 -9.28
N ARG A 166 -12.70 -13.41 -8.46
CA ARG A 166 -13.73 -14.42 -8.76
C ARG A 166 -15.12 -13.90 -8.50
N LYS A 167 -16.03 -14.13 -9.46
CA LYS A 167 -17.44 -13.74 -9.38
C LYS A 167 -18.11 -14.25 -8.10
N GLU A 168 -17.92 -15.53 -7.77
CA GLU A 168 -18.52 -16.13 -6.57
C GLU A 168 -18.14 -15.39 -5.27
N ASN A 169 -16.86 -15.02 -5.13
CA ASN A 169 -16.35 -14.32 -3.96
C ASN A 169 -16.78 -12.86 -3.91
N TYR A 170 -16.87 -12.22 -5.08
CA TYR A 170 -17.41 -10.86 -5.19
C TYR A 170 -18.89 -10.81 -4.76
N GLU A 171 -19.70 -11.79 -5.15
CA GLU A 171 -21.09 -11.91 -4.68
C GLU A 171 -21.19 -12.17 -3.17
N LEU A 172 -20.25 -12.93 -2.58
CA LEU A 172 -20.16 -13.08 -1.12
C LEU A 172 -19.80 -11.78 -0.40
N LEU A 173 -19.00 -10.91 -1.04
CA LEU A 173 -18.69 -9.59 -0.51
C LEU A 173 -19.91 -8.66 -0.57
N LYS A 174 -20.67 -8.67 -1.68
CA LYS A 174 -21.93 -7.91 -1.85
C LYS A 174 -23.01 -8.25 -0.82
N LYS A 175 -22.93 -9.43 -0.19
CA LYS A 175 -23.80 -9.82 0.94
C LYS A 175 -23.37 -9.20 2.27
N ARG A 176 -22.10 -8.82 2.42
CA ARG A 176 -21.52 -8.27 3.66
C ARG A 176 -21.45 -6.75 3.63
N VAL A 177 -21.27 -6.17 2.45
CA VAL A 177 -21.00 -4.75 2.25
C VAL A 177 -21.94 -4.20 1.19
N ASP A 178 -22.47 -3.01 1.45
CA ASP A 178 -23.17 -2.24 0.44
C ASP A 178 -22.12 -1.65 -0.51
N ILE A 179 -21.95 -2.27 -1.68
CA ILE A 179 -20.87 -1.92 -2.62
C ILE A 179 -21.10 -0.56 -3.27
N GLU A 180 -22.35 -0.15 -3.46
CA GLU A 180 -22.70 1.15 -4.02
C GLU A 180 -22.34 2.26 -3.03
N ASP A 181 -22.84 2.17 -1.80
CA ASP A 181 -22.51 3.09 -0.71
C ASP A 181 -21.00 3.16 -0.44
N PHE A 182 -20.31 2.01 -0.39
CA PHE A 182 -18.86 1.99 -0.22
C PHE A 182 -18.12 2.67 -1.38
N THR A 183 -18.59 2.49 -2.62
CA THR A 183 -17.98 3.10 -3.80
C THR A 183 -18.12 4.61 -3.77
N ASP A 184 -19.30 5.11 -3.44
CA ASP A 184 -19.59 6.54 -3.30
C ASP A 184 -18.75 7.17 -2.19
N TYR A 185 -18.68 6.51 -1.05
CA TYR A 185 -17.83 6.91 0.07
C TYR A 185 -16.34 6.99 -0.29
N ILE A 186 -15.81 6.02 -1.05
CA ILE A 186 -14.41 6.05 -1.52
C ILE A 186 -14.20 7.19 -2.50
N ILE A 187 -15.07 7.33 -3.50
CA ILE A 187 -14.99 8.40 -4.52
C ILE A 187 -14.97 9.76 -3.85
N LEU A 188 -15.89 10.01 -2.91
CA LEU A 188 -15.98 11.29 -2.23
C LEU A 188 -14.73 11.62 -1.41
N ASN A 189 -14.18 10.67 -0.66
CA ASN A 189 -12.98 10.92 0.14
C ASN A 189 -11.74 11.18 -0.73
N LEU A 190 -11.60 10.46 -1.84
CA LEU A 190 -10.50 10.65 -2.79
C LEU A 190 -10.65 11.96 -3.58
N TRP A 191 -11.86 12.27 -4.07
CA TRP A 191 -12.16 13.51 -4.78
C TRP A 191 -12.02 14.74 -3.88
N GLY A 192 -12.56 14.69 -2.66
CA GLY A 192 -12.47 15.77 -1.67
C GLY A 192 -11.09 15.91 -1.05
N GLN A 193 -10.15 15.02 -1.38
CA GLN A 193 -8.78 14.97 -0.85
C GLN A 193 -8.73 14.95 0.69
N ASN A 194 -9.62 14.17 1.32
CA ASN A 194 -9.62 14.01 2.77
C ASN A 194 -8.45 13.11 3.19
N TYR A 195 -7.28 13.72 3.34
CA TYR A 195 -6.08 12.93 3.58
C TYR A 195 -5.94 12.45 5.04
N ASP A 196 -6.69 12.94 6.04
CA ASP A 196 -6.65 12.32 7.39
C ASP A 196 -7.39 10.97 7.48
N TRP A 197 -7.90 10.49 6.34
CA TRP A 197 -8.58 9.22 6.13
C TRP A 197 -7.68 8.27 5.29
N PRO A 198 -7.79 6.92 5.31
CA PRO A 198 -8.80 6.06 5.96
C PRO A 198 -8.39 5.48 7.31
N HIS A 199 -7.23 5.81 7.89
CA HIS A 199 -6.93 5.36 9.26
C HIS A 199 -7.88 5.95 10.32
N ASN A 200 -8.51 7.08 10.00
CA ASN A 200 -9.38 7.86 10.86
C ASN A 200 -10.52 8.50 10.04
N ASN A 201 -11.42 9.21 10.71
CA ASN A 201 -12.43 10.09 10.11
C ASN A 201 -13.52 9.34 9.32
N TRP A 202 -14.06 8.29 9.95
CA TRP A 202 -15.13 7.48 9.39
C TRP A 202 -15.97 6.77 10.45
N TYR A 203 -17.19 6.40 10.03
CA TYR A 203 -18.07 5.45 10.69
C TYR A 203 -18.44 4.33 9.72
N ALA A 204 -18.67 3.14 10.25
CA ALA A 204 -19.27 2.04 9.51
C ALA A 204 -20.34 1.37 10.38
N ALA A 205 -21.49 1.03 9.81
CA ALA A 205 -22.57 0.40 10.55
C ALA A 205 -23.23 -0.70 9.74
N ARG A 206 -23.75 -1.73 10.43
CA ARG A 206 -24.64 -2.73 9.83
C ARG A 206 -25.81 -3.01 10.77
N LYS A 207 -26.99 -3.20 10.18
CA LYS A 207 -28.18 -3.64 10.91
C LYS A 207 -28.11 -5.15 11.17
N LEU A 208 -28.50 -5.60 12.35
CA LEU A 208 -28.50 -7.03 12.68
C LEU A 208 -29.83 -7.72 12.29
N PRO A 209 -29.81 -9.04 12.00
CA PRO A 209 -28.62 -9.90 11.92
C PRO A 209 -27.89 -9.88 10.56
N GLU A 210 -28.62 -9.62 9.46
CA GLU A 210 -28.16 -9.84 8.07
C GLU A 210 -27.89 -8.54 7.28
N GLY A 211 -27.79 -7.40 7.95
CA GLY A 211 -27.52 -6.12 7.29
C GLY A 211 -26.09 -6.04 6.77
N LYS A 212 -25.94 -5.24 5.71
CA LYS A 212 -24.66 -4.93 5.08
C LYS A 212 -23.98 -3.77 5.80
N TRP A 213 -22.65 -3.75 5.77
CA TRP A 213 -21.87 -2.59 6.18
C TRP A 213 -22.09 -1.43 5.22
N GLN A 214 -22.48 -0.29 5.79
CA GLN A 214 -22.55 1.02 5.14
C GLN A 214 -21.56 1.98 5.81
N PHE A 215 -21.04 2.94 5.07
CA PHE A 215 -19.92 3.81 5.43
C PHE A 215 -20.34 5.27 5.45
N MET A 216 -19.86 6.03 6.42
CA MET A 216 -20.28 7.41 6.60
C MET A 216 -19.07 8.32 6.84
N CYS A 217 -19.01 9.42 6.09
CA CYS A 217 -18.00 10.46 6.25
C CYS A 217 -18.16 11.21 7.59
N TRP A 218 -17.05 11.51 8.24
CA TRP A 218 -17.05 12.29 9.48
C TRP A 218 -15.68 12.92 9.73
N ASP A 219 -15.63 14.14 10.27
CA ASP A 219 -14.37 14.81 10.62
C ASP A 219 -13.48 15.01 9.36
N SER A 220 -14.12 15.41 8.26
CA SER A 220 -13.49 15.51 6.94
C SER A 220 -12.94 16.91 6.62
N GLU A 221 -12.62 17.71 7.63
CA GLU A 221 -12.11 19.08 7.48
C GLU A 221 -10.74 19.16 6.77
N TRP A 222 -10.02 18.03 6.63
CA TRP A 222 -8.76 18.00 5.88
C TRP A 222 -8.93 17.88 4.37
N GLY A 223 -10.16 17.66 3.89
CA GLY A 223 -10.52 17.86 2.50
C GLY A 223 -10.61 19.35 2.14
N PHE A 224 -10.87 19.66 0.87
CA PHE A 224 -11.08 21.05 0.40
C PHE A 224 -9.98 22.02 0.87
N ARG A 225 -8.71 21.61 0.74
CA ARG A 225 -7.51 22.36 1.19
C ARG A 225 -7.36 22.61 2.69
N GLY A 226 -8.20 22.03 3.55
CA GLY A 226 -8.02 22.20 5.01
C GLY A 226 -6.81 21.44 5.58
N GLY A 227 -6.34 20.42 4.86
CA GLY A 227 -5.14 19.65 5.19
C GLY A 227 -3.82 20.27 4.69
N PRO A 228 -2.67 19.65 4.97
CA PRO A 228 -1.35 20.16 4.56
C PRO A 228 -1.02 19.93 3.07
N TYR A 229 -1.99 19.50 2.28
CA TYR A 229 -1.77 19.01 0.92
C TYR A 229 -2.30 19.99 -0.12
N LYS A 230 -1.64 19.98 -1.27
CA LYS A 230 -2.02 20.85 -2.38
C LYS A 230 -3.08 20.18 -3.25
N PRO A 231 -3.94 20.98 -3.91
CA PRO A 231 -4.94 20.44 -4.81
C PRO A 231 -4.40 19.61 -5.98
N GLU A 232 -3.11 19.74 -6.35
CA GLU A 232 -2.49 19.00 -7.46
C GLU A 232 -2.11 17.57 -7.07
N ASN A 233 -2.25 17.19 -5.80
CA ASN A 233 -1.87 15.87 -5.32
C ASN A 233 -2.73 14.76 -5.92
N ASP A 234 -2.09 13.63 -6.24
CA ASP A 234 -2.73 12.47 -6.84
C ASP A 234 -3.40 11.63 -5.73
N SER A 235 -4.74 11.60 -5.72
CA SER A 235 -5.51 10.85 -4.73
C SER A 235 -5.32 9.34 -4.84
N TYR A 236 -4.96 8.80 -6.01
CA TYR A 236 -4.62 7.40 -6.14
C TYR A 236 -3.19 7.12 -5.65
N ALA A 237 -2.25 8.03 -5.89
CA ALA A 237 -0.93 7.95 -5.26
C ALA A 237 -1.08 7.95 -3.73
N PHE A 238 -1.97 8.76 -3.17
CA PHE A 238 -2.27 8.75 -1.74
C PHE A 238 -2.71 7.37 -1.23
N ILE A 239 -3.79 6.81 -1.80
CA ILE A 239 -4.38 5.56 -1.30
C ILE A 239 -3.48 4.35 -1.57
N ASP A 240 -2.72 4.36 -2.67
CA ASP A 240 -1.98 3.19 -3.14
C ASP A 240 -0.48 3.18 -2.76
N SER A 241 0.13 4.34 -2.49
CA SER A 241 1.55 4.46 -2.08
C SER A 241 1.82 4.40 -0.57
N GLY A 242 0.77 4.33 0.24
CA GLY A 242 0.85 4.33 1.70
C GLY A 242 0.78 5.72 2.34
N GLY A 243 0.49 6.76 1.54
CA GLY A 243 0.07 8.08 2.04
C GLY A 243 -1.19 7.97 2.89
N ALA A 244 -2.16 7.17 2.45
CA ALA A 244 -3.28 6.72 3.26
C ALA A 244 -2.75 5.89 4.43
N TYR A 245 -2.67 6.53 5.59
CA TYR A 245 -2.28 5.86 6.81
C TYR A 245 -3.06 4.52 6.95
N GLY A 246 -2.34 3.42 7.08
CA GLY A 246 -2.79 2.16 7.64
C GLY A 246 -3.21 1.16 6.58
N PHE A 247 -3.08 -0.11 6.93
CA PHE A 247 -3.74 -1.20 6.21
C PHE A 247 -5.19 -1.35 6.74
N SER A 248 -5.95 -0.24 6.77
CA SER A 248 -7.33 -0.24 7.25
C SER A 248 -8.20 -1.14 6.36
N THR A 249 -9.29 -1.67 6.92
CA THR A 249 -10.21 -2.56 6.20
C THR A 249 -10.75 -1.88 4.93
N GLN A 250 -11.06 -0.59 4.99
CA GLN A 250 -11.56 0.19 3.85
C GLN A 250 -10.54 0.27 2.72
N ARG A 251 -9.28 0.61 3.05
CA ARG A 251 -8.19 0.64 2.05
C ARG A 251 -8.01 -0.74 1.43
N LYS A 252 -7.91 -1.79 2.26
CA LYS A 252 -7.75 -3.17 1.78
C LYS A 252 -8.89 -3.59 0.87
N MET A 253 -10.12 -3.26 1.24
CA MET A 253 -11.31 -3.59 0.47
C MET A 253 -11.35 -2.87 -0.87
N PHE A 254 -11.04 -1.58 -0.91
CA PHE A 254 -10.94 -0.84 -2.16
C PHE A 254 -9.92 -1.47 -3.10
N ILE A 255 -8.69 -1.70 -2.61
CA ILE A 255 -7.62 -2.31 -3.42
C ILE A 255 -7.99 -3.73 -3.88
N ALA A 256 -8.61 -4.55 -3.01
CA ALA A 256 -9.05 -5.89 -3.40
C ALA A 256 -10.16 -5.87 -4.46
N LEU A 257 -11.12 -4.94 -4.34
CA LEU A 257 -12.19 -4.74 -5.31
C LEU A 257 -11.65 -4.29 -6.67
N LEU A 258 -10.59 -3.46 -6.72
CA LEU A 258 -9.96 -3.08 -7.98
C LEU A 258 -9.35 -4.26 -8.75
N GLY A 259 -9.02 -5.37 -8.08
CA GLY A 259 -8.62 -6.63 -8.70
C GLY A 259 -9.77 -7.41 -9.36
N ASN A 260 -11.02 -6.95 -9.22
CA ASN A 260 -12.17 -7.51 -9.92
C ASN A 260 -12.48 -6.70 -11.19
N PRO A 261 -12.47 -7.32 -12.40
CA PRO A 261 -12.72 -6.61 -13.65
C PRO A 261 -14.10 -5.94 -13.75
N GLU A 262 -15.15 -6.57 -13.20
CA GLU A 262 -16.51 -6.00 -13.16
C GLU A 262 -16.54 -4.75 -12.29
N TYR A 263 -15.99 -4.82 -11.07
CA TYR A 263 -15.93 -3.68 -10.18
C TYR A 263 -15.06 -2.55 -10.74
N ARG A 264 -13.94 -2.84 -11.39
CA ARG A 264 -13.07 -1.82 -11.99
C ARG A 264 -13.81 -0.98 -13.05
N LYS A 265 -14.64 -1.63 -13.86
CA LYS A 265 -15.48 -0.95 -14.85
C LYS A 265 -16.59 -0.13 -14.16
N TYR A 266 -17.25 -0.73 -13.17
CA TYR A 266 -18.27 -0.07 -12.36
C TYR A 266 -17.73 1.19 -11.65
N TYR A 267 -16.61 1.08 -10.94
CA TYR A 267 -15.98 2.18 -10.22
C TYR A 267 -15.68 3.38 -11.13
N GLN A 268 -15.10 3.15 -12.31
CA GLN A 268 -14.84 4.21 -13.28
C GLN A 268 -16.13 4.87 -13.75
N ALA A 269 -17.18 4.10 -14.03
CA ALA A 269 -18.49 4.64 -14.42
C ALA A 269 -19.10 5.50 -13.30
N GLU A 270 -19.01 5.07 -12.05
CA GLU A 270 -19.49 5.83 -10.89
C GLU A 270 -18.70 7.13 -10.69
N VAL A 271 -17.38 7.13 -10.92
CA VAL A 271 -16.59 8.37 -10.92
C VAL A 271 -17.16 9.37 -11.93
N TYR A 272 -17.39 8.96 -13.18
CA TYR A 272 -17.96 9.86 -14.19
C TYR A 272 -19.39 10.30 -13.85
N ARG A 273 -20.22 9.40 -13.32
CA ARG A 273 -21.60 9.72 -12.88
C ARG A 273 -21.58 10.84 -11.84
N HIS A 274 -20.74 10.70 -10.81
CA HIS A 274 -20.66 11.68 -9.73
C HIS A 274 -20.04 13.00 -10.17
N LEU A 275 -19.00 12.99 -10.99
CA LEU A 275 -18.40 14.20 -11.56
C LEU A 275 -19.38 15.01 -12.43
N ASN A 276 -20.36 14.35 -13.04
CA ASN A 276 -21.43 15.00 -13.81
C ASN A 276 -22.69 15.30 -12.97
N GLY A 277 -22.69 14.98 -11.68
CA GLY A 277 -23.84 15.10 -10.79
C GLY A 277 -23.46 15.76 -9.46
N ALA A 278 -23.48 15.00 -8.38
CA ALA A 278 -23.24 15.49 -7.02
C ALA A 278 -21.88 16.21 -6.86
N LEU A 279 -20.85 15.81 -7.60
CA LEU A 279 -19.51 16.38 -7.55
C LEU A 279 -19.21 17.31 -8.74
N SER A 280 -20.22 17.72 -9.50
CA SER A 280 -20.08 18.76 -10.52
C SER A 280 -19.68 20.10 -9.90
N GLU A 281 -18.89 20.89 -10.63
CA GLU A 281 -18.46 22.22 -10.18
C GLU A 281 -19.65 23.09 -9.73
N GLU A 282 -20.73 23.09 -10.52
CA GLU A 282 -21.96 23.84 -10.22
C GLU A 282 -22.57 23.41 -8.87
N ASN A 283 -22.75 22.10 -8.66
CA ASN A 283 -23.36 21.59 -7.43
C ASN A 283 -22.51 21.91 -6.20
N VAL A 284 -21.19 21.69 -6.30
CA VAL A 284 -20.25 21.89 -5.19
C VAL A 284 -20.15 23.38 -4.83
N LEU A 285 -20.07 24.28 -5.82
CA LEU A 285 -20.08 25.72 -5.57
C LEU A 285 -21.41 26.19 -4.98
N ARG A 286 -22.54 25.67 -5.47
CA ARG A 286 -23.87 25.95 -4.90
C ARG A 286 -23.91 25.57 -3.42
N ARG A 287 -23.53 24.33 -3.07
CA ARG A 287 -23.45 23.86 -1.67
C ARG A 287 -22.52 24.72 -0.83
N THR A 288 -21.32 25.02 -1.32
CA THR A 288 -20.34 25.86 -0.62
C THR A 288 -20.92 27.22 -0.28
N ARG A 289 -21.57 27.88 -1.24
CA ARG A 289 -22.20 29.20 -1.06
C ARG A 289 -23.38 29.16 -0.10
N GLU A 290 -24.24 28.14 -0.20
CA GLU A 290 -25.33 27.91 0.76
C GLU A 290 -24.80 27.84 2.20
N LEU A 291 -23.76 27.04 2.45
CA LEU A 291 -23.19 26.90 3.79
C LEU A 291 -22.49 28.18 4.27
N ARG A 292 -21.76 28.86 3.38
CA ARG A 292 -21.14 30.17 3.66
C ARG A 292 -22.19 31.20 4.08
N ASP A 293 -23.26 31.33 3.31
CA ASP A 293 -24.28 32.36 3.50
C ASP A 293 -25.08 32.13 4.78
N VAL A 294 -25.30 30.86 5.17
CA VAL A 294 -25.97 30.49 6.42
C VAL A 294 -25.22 31.00 7.66
N ILE A 295 -23.89 31.14 7.61
CA ILE A 295 -23.07 31.49 8.79
C ILE A 295 -22.42 32.87 8.71
N ALA A 296 -22.48 33.55 7.56
CA ALA A 296 -21.70 34.75 7.28
C ALA A 296 -21.92 35.86 8.33
N LYS A 297 -23.17 36.09 8.73
CA LYS A 297 -23.52 37.13 9.71
C LYS A 297 -22.99 36.79 11.10
N GLU A 298 -23.20 35.56 11.55
CA GLU A 298 -22.77 35.10 12.87
C GLU A 298 -21.24 35.01 12.98
N ILE A 299 -20.55 34.66 11.88
CA ILE A 299 -19.09 34.70 11.79
C ILE A 299 -18.58 36.13 11.87
N ALA A 300 -19.16 37.08 11.12
CA ALA A 300 -18.80 38.49 11.20
C ALA A 300 -18.94 39.03 12.63
N TYR A 301 -20.00 38.63 13.33
CA TYR A 301 -20.19 38.95 14.74
C TYR A 301 -19.13 38.30 15.65
N GLU A 302 -18.86 36.99 15.51
CA GLU A 302 -17.81 36.29 16.29
C GLU A 302 -16.44 36.95 16.09
N TYR A 303 -16.06 37.25 14.85
CA TYR A 303 -14.76 37.85 14.54
C TYR A 303 -14.67 39.27 15.09
N SER A 304 -15.71 40.09 14.93
CA SER A 304 -15.74 41.44 15.50
C SER A 304 -15.66 41.42 17.04
N ALA A 305 -16.42 40.53 17.69
CA ALA A 305 -16.47 40.45 19.16
C ALA A 305 -15.12 40.01 19.76
N ASN A 306 -14.38 39.16 19.04
CA ASN A 306 -13.08 38.65 19.49
C ASN A 306 -11.87 39.37 18.86
N LYS A 307 -12.10 40.42 18.06
CA LYS A 307 -11.05 41.18 17.35
C LYS A 307 -10.20 40.32 16.40
N TYR A 308 -10.81 39.34 15.76
CA TYR A 308 -10.18 38.55 14.68
C TYR A 308 -10.32 39.25 13.33
N ASP A 309 -9.39 39.01 12.41
CA ASP A 309 -9.45 39.54 11.05
C ASP A 309 -10.38 38.70 10.16
N ILE A 310 -11.53 39.26 9.80
CA ILE A 310 -12.54 38.59 8.95
C ILE A 310 -12.01 38.23 7.56
N LYS A 311 -10.96 38.92 7.07
CA LYS A 311 -10.31 38.58 5.80
C LYS A 311 -9.73 37.16 5.80
N VAL A 312 -9.36 36.63 6.97
CA VAL A 312 -8.90 35.24 7.10
C VAL A 312 -10.03 34.28 6.71
N TRP A 313 -11.24 34.47 7.25
CA TRP A 313 -12.38 33.63 6.91
C TRP A 313 -12.76 33.74 5.42
N HIS A 314 -12.77 34.96 4.86
CA HIS A 314 -13.04 35.15 3.43
C HIS A 314 -12.04 34.39 2.54
N ARG A 315 -10.74 34.45 2.86
CA ARG A 315 -9.71 33.70 2.13
C ARG A 315 -9.94 32.18 2.23
N GLU A 316 -10.29 31.67 3.40
CA GLU A 316 -10.54 30.23 3.59
C GLU A 316 -11.77 29.76 2.81
N ILE A 317 -12.82 30.57 2.71
CA ILE A 317 -13.96 30.30 1.83
C ILE A 317 -13.55 30.32 0.35
N GLU A 318 -12.74 31.30 -0.05
CA GLU A 318 -12.21 31.40 -1.42
C GLU A 318 -11.38 30.17 -1.79
N GLU A 319 -10.56 29.63 -0.87
CA GLU A 319 -9.82 28.39 -1.10
C GLU A 319 -10.73 27.17 -1.32
N VAL A 320 -11.84 27.07 -0.59
CA VAL A 320 -12.84 26.01 -0.80
C VAL A 320 -13.50 26.17 -2.17
N GLU A 321 -13.87 27.39 -2.57
CA GLU A 321 -14.43 27.65 -3.90
C GLU A 321 -13.40 27.37 -5.02
N GLU A 322 -12.14 27.76 -4.86
CA GLU A 322 -11.06 27.49 -5.83
C GLU A 322 -10.85 25.98 -6.00
N PHE A 323 -10.79 25.24 -4.90
CA PHE A 323 -10.73 23.78 -4.96
C PHE A 323 -11.94 23.19 -5.72
N SER A 324 -13.15 23.70 -5.44
CA SER A 324 -14.39 23.22 -6.05
C SER A 324 -14.39 23.34 -7.58
N ARG A 325 -13.72 24.37 -8.13
CA ARG A 325 -13.58 24.59 -9.58
C ARG A 325 -12.64 23.59 -10.25
N ILE A 326 -11.57 23.18 -9.56
CA ILE A 326 -10.49 22.39 -10.16
C ILE A 326 -10.55 20.90 -9.80
N ALA A 327 -11.26 20.51 -8.74
CA ALA A 327 -11.23 19.16 -8.20
C ALA A 327 -11.79 18.11 -9.18
N GLY A 328 -12.88 18.44 -9.89
CA GLY A 328 -13.51 17.50 -10.83
C GLY A 328 -12.62 17.12 -12.01
N GLU A 329 -12.00 18.11 -12.66
CA GLU A 329 -11.06 17.89 -13.76
C GLU A 329 -9.84 17.08 -13.31
N ARG A 330 -9.26 17.45 -12.16
CA ARG A 330 -8.07 16.76 -11.64
C ARG A 330 -8.37 15.33 -11.23
N PHE A 331 -9.48 15.10 -10.54
CA PHE A 331 -9.85 13.74 -10.13
C PHE A 331 -10.15 12.86 -11.35
N ARG A 332 -10.76 13.41 -12.41
CA ARG A 332 -10.90 12.71 -13.69
C ARG A 332 -9.54 12.32 -14.26
N LYS A 333 -8.62 13.28 -14.40
CA LYS A 333 -7.26 13.03 -14.90
C LYS A 333 -6.56 11.93 -14.11
N TRP A 334 -6.59 11.99 -12.77
CA TRP A 334 -5.93 10.97 -11.93
C TRP A 334 -6.59 9.60 -12.05
N THR A 335 -7.91 9.56 -12.22
CA THR A 335 -8.65 8.31 -12.48
C THR A 335 -8.22 7.69 -13.80
N GLU A 336 -8.18 8.48 -14.87
CA GLU A 336 -7.73 8.04 -16.19
C GLU A 336 -6.28 7.56 -16.17
N ASP A 337 -5.37 8.36 -15.60
CA ASP A 337 -3.94 8.01 -15.45
C ASP A 337 -3.76 6.70 -14.67
N TYR A 338 -4.50 6.53 -13.57
CA TYR A 338 -4.44 5.33 -12.74
C TYR A 338 -4.90 4.09 -13.53
N PHE A 339 -6.07 4.14 -14.18
CA PHE A 339 -6.60 2.96 -14.89
C PHE A 339 -5.96 2.71 -16.27
N ALA A 340 -5.31 3.71 -16.87
CA ALA A 340 -4.50 3.58 -18.08
C ALA A 340 -3.14 2.90 -17.82
N PHE A 341 -2.67 2.86 -16.57
CA PHE A 341 -1.38 2.26 -16.23
C PHE A 341 -1.27 0.81 -16.75
N ARG A 342 -0.21 0.56 -17.52
CA ARG A 342 0.21 -0.78 -17.94
C ARG A 342 1.70 -0.90 -17.66
N ASN A 343 2.11 -2.00 -17.04
CA ASN A 343 3.50 -2.33 -16.90
C ASN A 343 4.10 -2.55 -18.29
N LYS A 344 5.24 -1.90 -18.54
CA LYS A 344 6.09 -2.27 -19.67
C LYS A 344 6.83 -3.56 -19.30
N PRO A 345 7.00 -4.52 -20.22
CA PRO A 345 7.83 -5.68 -20.02
C PRO A 345 9.22 -5.30 -19.47
N VAL A 346 9.60 -5.86 -18.31
CA VAL A 346 10.93 -5.71 -17.71
C VAL A 346 11.60 -7.08 -17.62
N SER A 347 12.82 -7.17 -18.14
CA SER A 347 13.64 -8.38 -18.10
C SER A 347 14.99 -8.08 -17.45
N ASN A 348 15.47 -9.02 -16.64
CA ASN A 348 16.83 -9.02 -16.11
C ASN A 348 17.63 -10.10 -16.84
N HIS A 349 18.73 -9.72 -17.51
CA HIS A 349 19.55 -10.65 -18.29
C HIS A 349 20.73 -11.25 -17.51
N GLY A 350 20.70 -11.17 -16.18
CA GLY A 350 21.76 -11.70 -15.32
C GLY A 350 21.87 -13.22 -15.33
N ILE A 351 22.76 -13.73 -14.48
CA ILE A 351 23.06 -15.17 -14.34
C ILE A 351 22.10 -15.82 -13.35
N SER A 352 21.72 -17.09 -13.58
CA SER A 352 21.12 -17.97 -12.56
C SER A 352 21.99 -19.20 -12.30
N ARG A 353 21.85 -19.77 -11.11
CA ARG A 353 22.60 -20.95 -10.67
C ARG A 353 21.70 -21.95 -9.95
N LEU A 354 22.03 -23.23 -10.07
CA LEU A 354 21.54 -24.31 -9.23
C LEU A 354 22.69 -25.26 -8.87
N GLU A 355 22.74 -25.69 -7.62
CA GLU A 355 23.47 -26.90 -7.22
C GLU A 355 22.46 -27.86 -6.60
N ASN A 356 22.27 -29.02 -7.22
CA ASN A 356 21.26 -29.98 -6.76
C ASN A 356 21.82 -30.94 -5.70
N LYS A 357 20.95 -31.75 -5.08
CA LYS A 357 21.36 -32.69 -4.02
C LYS A 357 22.20 -33.86 -4.54
N ALA A 358 22.26 -34.11 -5.84
CA ALA A 358 23.18 -35.06 -6.45
C ALA A 358 24.60 -34.48 -6.62
N GLY A 359 24.78 -33.16 -6.50
CA GLY A 359 26.06 -32.46 -6.64
C GLY A 359 26.31 -31.89 -8.04
N TYR A 360 25.34 -31.98 -8.95
CA TYR A 360 25.44 -31.28 -10.23
C TYR A 360 25.30 -29.79 -10.04
N ARG A 361 26.11 -29.03 -10.76
CA ARG A 361 26.07 -27.56 -10.78
C ARG A 361 25.66 -27.09 -12.17
N HIS A 362 24.75 -26.13 -12.18
CA HIS A 362 24.12 -25.57 -13.36
C HIS A 362 24.25 -24.05 -13.30
N ILE A 363 24.67 -23.44 -14.40
CA ILE A 363 24.73 -21.99 -14.55
C ILE A 363 24.07 -21.63 -15.87
N VAL A 364 23.07 -20.76 -15.84
CA VAL A 364 22.40 -20.27 -17.05
C VAL A 364 22.73 -18.80 -17.26
N HIS A 365 23.18 -18.48 -18.46
CA HIS A 365 23.55 -17.13 -18.89
C HIS A 365 23.33 -16.94 -20.39
N LEU A 366 23.41 -15.69 -20.85
CA LEU A 366 23.44 -15.37 -22.27
C LEU A 366 24.86 -15.55 -22.81
N ASP A 367 25.03 -16.21 -23.95
CA ASP A 367 26.29 -16.23 -24.68
C ASP A 367 26.56 -14.89 -25.41
N ALA A 368 27.68 -14.81 -26.12
CA ALA A 368 28.06 -13.62 -26.90
C ALA A 368 27.07 -13.30 -28.04
N ALA A 369 26.30 -14.28 -28.51
CA ALA A 369 25.26 -14.11 -29.52
C ALA A 369 23.90 -13.73 -28.92
N GLY A 370 23.80 -13.62 -27.59
CA GLY A 370 22.54 -13.33 -26.89
C GLY A 370 21.59 -14.52 -26.82
N LYS A 371 22.09 -15.75 -26.96
CA LYS A 371 21.32 -16.99 -26.77
C LYS A 371 21.51 -17.50 -25.34
N TRP A 372 20.43 -17.96 -24.73
CA TRP A 372 20.49 -18.63 -23.42
C TRP A 372 21.16 -19.99 -23.56
N ILE A 373 22.24 -20.18 -22.82
CA ILE A 373 22.97 -21.44 -22.70
C ILE A 373 23.08 -21.84 -21.23
N GLU A 374 23.35 -23.12 -21.00
CA GLU A 374 23.60 -23.67 -19.67
C GLU A 374 24.99 -24.29 -19.61
N LEU A 375 25.77 -23.93 -18.58
CA LEU A 375 26.97 -24.65 -18.20
C LEU A 375 26.60 -25.70 -17.14
N VAL A 376 26.99 -26.95 -17.37
CA VAL A 376 26.74 -28.08 -16.47
C VAL A 376 28.05 -28.68 -16.01
N ALA A 377 28.20 -28.87 -14.71
CA ALA A 377 29.30 -29.62 -14.13
C ALA A 377 28.77 -30.79 -13.31
N GLU A 378 29.32 -31.98 -13.58
CA GLU A 378 29.06 -33.18 -12.82
C GLU A 378 29.51 -33.06 -11.35
N PRO A 379 28.98 -33.92 -10.45
CA PRO A 379 29.41 -33.95 -9.06
C PRO A 379 30.92 -34.09 -8.93
N ASN A 380 31.54 -33.17 -8.18
CA ASN A 380 32.99 -33.09 -7.95
C ASN A 380 33.87 -32.81 -9.18
N SER A 381 33.30 -32.62 -10.37
CA SER A 381 34.07 -32.26 -11.56
C SER A 381 34.60 -30.83 -11.46
N LYS A 382 35.68 -30.49 -12.15
CA LYS A 382 36.06 -29.09 -12.40
C LYS A 382 35.69 -28.64 -13.82
N ASP A 383 35.33 -29.59 -14.67
CA ASP A 383 35.01 -29.39 -16.06
C ASP A 383 33.54 -28.98 -16.21
N TRP A 384 33.28 -28.07 -17.14
CA TRP A 384 31.94 -27.63 -17.53
C TRP A 384 31.64 -28.05 -18.97
N SER A 385 30.42 -28.53 -19.21
CA SER A 385 29.86 -28.76 -20.54
C SER A 385 28.85 -27.66 -20.89
N ILE A 386 28.83 -27.22 -22.15
CA ILE A 386 27.79 -26.31 -22.67
C ILE A 386 26.58 -27.12 -23.12
N CYS A 387 25.39 -26.68 -22.72
CA CYS A 387 24.11 -27.25 -23.10
C CYS A 387 23.24 -26.17 -23.75
N THR A 388 22.56 -26.52 -24.84
CA THR A 388 21.52 -25.65 -25.42
C THR A 388 20.20 -25.84 -24.67
N LEU A 389 19.60 -24.75 -24.21
CA LEU A 389 18.29 -24.81 -23.56
C LEU A 389 17.14 -24.83 -24.59
N PRO A 390 16.09 -25.66 -24.40
CA PRO A 390 14.98 -25.78 -25.35
C PRO A 390 13.92 -24.68 -25.15
N LEU A 391 14.36 -23.43 -24.97
CA LEU A 391 13.47 -22.31 -24.68
C LEU A 391 12.69 -21.92 -25.94
N SER A 392 11.45 -22.38 -26.03
CA SER A 392 10.54 -22.05 -27.12
C SER A 392 9.18 -21.62 -26.55
N PRO A 393 8.80 -20.33 -26.68
CA PRO A 393 9.60 -19.24 -27.22
C PRO A 393 10.84 -18.93 -26.36
N PRO A 394 11.85 -18.20 -26.89
CA PRO A 394 13.01 -17.78 -26.10
C PRO A 394 12.59 -17.07 -24.81
N ALA A 395 13.36 -17.26 -23.74
CA ALA A 395 13.14 -16.53 -22.51
C ALA A 395 13.47 -15.04 -22.69
N SER A 396 12.55 -14.18 -22.28
CA SER A 396 12.70 -12.73 -22.34
C SER A 396 13.69 -12.21 -21.30
N GLY A 397 13.83 -12.89 -20.18
CA GLY A 397 14.75 -12.57 -19.10
C GLY A 397 15.24 -13.82 -18.38
N ARG A 398 15.99 -13.65 -17.30
CA ARG A 398 16.75 -14.69 -16.62
C ARG A 398 15.85 -15.86 -16.18
N PRO A 399 16.09 -17.09 -16.68
CA PRO A 399 15.42 -18.27 -16.16
C PRO A 399 15.80 -18.54 -14.70
N ALA A 400 14.80 -18.77 -13.85
CA ALA A 400 15.01 -19.14 -12.45
C ALA A 400 15.20 -20.66 -12.33
N LEU A 401 16.35 -21.10 -11.84
CA LEU A 401 16.70 -22.52 -11.67
C LEU A 401 16.34 -23.05 -10.28
N PHE A 402 15.84 -24.28 -10.21
CA PHE A 402 15.57 -24.99 -8.95
C PHE A 402 15.49 -26.51 -9.16
N ALA A 403 15.44 -27.28 -8.08
CA ALA A 403 15.24 -28.72 -8.11
C ALA A 403 14.21 -29.13 -7.04
N LEU A 404 13.36 -30.11 -7.35
CA LEU A 404 12.43 -30.72 -6.39
C LEU A 404 12.89 -32.12 -5.98
N LYS A 405 13.65 -32.79 -6.87
CA LYS A 405 14.23 -34.12 -6.64
C LYS A 405 15.77 -34.05 -6.55
N LYS A 406 16.39 -35.17 -6.17
CA LYS A 406 17.84 -35.24 -5.94
C LYS A 406 18.65 -34.89 -7.18
N ASP A 407 18.31 -35.52 -8.31
CA ASP A 407 18.98 -35.38 -9.60
C ASP A 407 18.01 -34.78 -10.63
N GLU A 408 17.71 -33.50 -10.44
CA GLU A 408 16.78 -32.77 -11.29
C GLU A 408 17.27 -31.35 -11.48
N ARG A 409 17.02 -30.83 -12.68
CA ARG A 409 17.09 -29.40 -12.99
C ARG A 409 15.75 -28.95 -13.54
N ARG A 410 15.20 -27.91 -12.94
CA ARG A 410 14.02 -27.20 -13.43
C ARG A 410 14.39 -25.75 -13.66
N LEU A 411 13.77 -25.15 -14.67
CA LEU A 411 13.79 -23.72 -14.85
C LEU A 411 12.38 -23.20 -15.10
N VAL A 412 12.11 -22.01 -14.55
CA VAL A 412 10.91 -21.24 -14.86
C VAL A 412 11.33 -19.91 -15.44
N CYS A 413 10.71 -19.52 -16.55
CA CYS A 413 11.04 -18.28 -17.24
C CYS A 413 9.81 -17.64 -17.86
N ARG A 414 9.90 -16.33 -18.12
CA ARG A 414 8.96 -15.61 -18.96
C ARG A 414 9.42 -15.71 -20.42
N GLY A 415 8.57 -16.20 -21.31
CA GLY A 415 8.80 -16.18 -22.75
C GLY A 415 8.71 -14.77 -23.33
N ILE A 416 9.28 -14.53 -24.51
CA ILE A 416 9.11 -13.26 -25.26
C ILE A 416 7.65 -12.94 -25.61
N ASP A 417 6.77 -13.93 -25.56
CA ASP A 417 5.33 -13.79 -25.74
C ASP A 417 4.57 -13.40 -24.45
N GLY A 418 5.29 -13.26 -23.33
CA GLY A 418 4.78 -12.90 -22.01
C GLY A 418 4.28 -14.08 -21.16
N HIS A 419 4.25 -15.30 -21.68
CA HIS A 419 3.80 -16.46 -20.93
C HIS A 419 4.87 -16.99 -19.96
N ILE A 420 4.43 -17.58 -18.84
CA ILE A 420 5.34 -18.25 -17.90
C ILE A 420 5.44 -19.72 -18.27
N TYR A 421 6.67 -20.18 -18.51
CA TYR A 421 6.98 -21.56 -18.86
C TYR A 421 7.75 -22.25 -17.75
N GLU A 422 7.44 -23.52 -17.51
CA GLU A 422 8.26 -24.44 -16.74
C GLU A 422 8.93 -25.44 -17.69
N TYR A 423 10.21 -25.69 -17.48
CA TYR A 423 10.95 -26.79 -18.10
C TYR A 423 11.59 -27.65 -17.02
N ALA A 424 11.55 -28.97 -17.17
CA ALA A 424 12.14 -29.92 -16.23
C ALA A 424 12.89 -31.05 -16.95
N SER A 425 14.07 -31.39 -16.46
CA SER A 425 14.88 -32.52 -16.94
C SER A 425 15.67 -33.16 -15.79
N ALA A 426 16.10 -34.41 -15.96
CA ALA A 426 17.09 -34.98 -15.04
C ALA A 426 18.48 -34.41 -15.37
N SER A 427 19.31 -34.18 -14.35
CA SER A 427 20.59 -33.48 -14.54
C SER A 427 21.63 -34.39 -15.20
N ASN A 428 21.50 -35.70 -14.97
CA ASN A 428 22.30 -36.75 -15.60
C ASN A 428 21.93 -37.06 -17.07
N SER A 429 20.93 -36.40 -17.66
CA SER A 429 20.45 -36.71 -19.02
C SER A 429 21.36 -36.16 -20.14
N GLY A 430 22.61 -35.83 -19.83
CA GLY A 430 23.57 -35.28 -20.77
C GLY A 430 23.25 -33.85 -21.23
N GLU A 431 23.96 -33.42 -22.27
CA GLU A 431 24.01 -32.02 -22.72
C GLU A 431 22.67 -31.52 -23.29
N ASP A 432 21.95 -32.36 -24.04
CA ASP A 432 20.66 -31.96 -24.62
C ASP A 432 19.50 -32.05 -23.63
N GLY A 433 19.62 -32.93 -22.61
CA GLY A 433 18.57 -33.19 -21.63
C GLY A 433 17.27 -33.77 -22.23
N ASN A 434 16.52 -34.53 -21.44
CA ASN A 434 15.16 -34.91 -21.82
C ASN A 434 14.16 -33.97 -21.15
N TRP A 435 13.78 -32.90 -21.86
CA TRP A 435 13.00 -31.79 -21.29
C TRP A 435 11.50 -31.98 -21.39
N LYS A 436 10.81 -31.78 -20.28
CA LYS A 436 9.35 -31.60 -20.24
C LYS A 436 9.03 -30.12 -20.12
N ARG A 437 8.15 -29.60 -20.99
CA ARG A 437 7.74 -28.19 -21.03
C ARG A 437 6.26 -28.04 -20.67
N GLN A 438 5.93 -26.98 -19.93
CA GLN A 438 4.56 -26.57 -19.62
C GLN A 438 4.38 -25.06 -19.74
N ASN A 439 3.27 -24.59 -20.33
CA ASN A 439 2.86 -23.18 -20.29
C ASN A 439 1.96 -22.97 -19.06
N LEU A 440 2.52 -22.46 -17.97
CA LEU A 440 1.81 -22.33 -16.70
C LEU A 440 0.67 -21.30 -16.77
N THR A 441 0.92 -20.17 -17.43
CA THR A 441 -0.09 -19.11 -17.59
C THR A 441 -1.28 -19.57 -18.43
N GLU A 442 -1.05 -20.24 -19.55
CA GLU A 442 -2.12 -20.72 -20.41
C GLU A 442 -2.92 -21.84 -19.75
N MET A 443 -2.23 -22.83 -19.16
CA MET A 443 -2.85 -23.94 -18.43
C MET A 443 -3.76 -23.46 -17.29
N LEU A 444 -3.39 -22.36 -16.61
CA LEU A 444 -4.14 -21.80 -15.49
C LEU A 444 -5.11 -20.67 -15.89
N GLY A 445 -5.18 -20.32 -17.18
CA GLY A 445 -6.04 -19.24 -17.69
C GLY A 445 -5.67 -17.86 -17.15
N LEU A 446 -4.37 -17.57 -17.01
CA LEU A 446 -3.86 -16.38 -16.36
C LEU A 446 -3.33 -15.32 -17.33
N PRO A 447 -3.32 -14.03 -16.92
CA PRO A 447 -2.70 -12.96 -17.69
C PRO A 447 -1.21 -13.19 -17.95
N LYS A 448 -0.72 -12.53 -19.00
CA LYS A 448 0.72 -12.53 -19.34
C LYS A 448 1.52 -11.75 -18.31
N ALA A 449 2.74 -12.21 -18.07
CA ALA A 449 3.67 -11.57 -17.17
C ALA A 449 4.32 -10.34 -17.82
N ALA A 450 4.40 -9.25 -17.07
CA ALA A 450 5.12 -8.05 -17.45
C ALA A 450 6.53 -7.97 -16.82
N ALA A 451 6.87 -8.86 -15.91
CA ALA A 451 8.21 -8.97 -15.34
C ALA A 451 8.64 -10.43 -15.20
N ASP A 452 9.95 -10.65 -15.11
CA ASP A 452 10.51 -11.98 -14.86
C ASP A 452 9.97 -12.59 -13.56
N PRO A 453 9.63 -13.89 -13.55
CA PRO A 453 9.12 -14.55 -12.36
C PRO A 453 10.24 -14.76 -11.34
N SER A 454 9.89 -14.70 -10.06
CA SER A 454 10.75 -15.16 -8.97
C SER A 454 10.27 -16.52 -8.47
N VAL A 455 11.20 -17.41 -8.17
CA VAL A 455 10.89 -18.76 -7.69
C VAL A 455 11.49 -18.97 -6.30
N MET A 456 10.73 -19.63 -5.44
CA MET A 456 11.19 -20.08 -4.14
C MET A 456 10.66 -21.48 -3.83
N VAL A 457 11.51 -22.39 -3.39
CA VAL A 457 11.11 -23.77 -3.05
C VAL A 457 11.00 -23.91 -1.54
N ALA A 458 9.81 -24.24 -1.04
CA ALA A 458 9.54 -24.49 0.37
C ALA A 458 8.96 -25.89 0.54
N ASN A 459 9.52 -26.72 1.42
CA ASN A 459 9.01 -28.07 1.68
C ASN A 459 8.82 -28.92 0.39
N SER A 460 9.74 -28.78 -0.57
CA SER A 460 9.66 -29.43 -1.90
C SER A 460 8.50 -28.97 -2.80
N VAL A 461 7.83 -27.88 -2.44
CA VAL A 461 6.81 -27.20 -3.24
C VAL A 461 7.46 -25.94 -3.85
N PRO A 462 7.49 -25.81 -5.19
CA PRO A 462 7.90 -24.56 -5.82
C PRO A 462 6.78 -23.53 -5.72
N HIS A 463 7.15 -22.29 -5.40
CA HIS A 463 6.31 -21.12 -5.42
C HIS A 463 6.88 -20.14 -6.44
N VAL A 464 6.13 -19.90 -7.52
CA VAL A 464 6.46 -18.95 -8.58
C VAL A 464 5.62 -17.71 -8.38
N VAL A 465 6.24 -16.53 -8.28
CA VAL A 465 5.52 -15.26 -8.22
C VAL A 465 5.85 -14.40 -9.42
N TYR A 466 4.85 -13.75 -10.00
CA TYR A 466 5.04 -12.83 -11.12
C TYR A 466 4.05 -11.68 -11.08
N VAL A 467 4.38 -10.62 -11.82
CA VAL A 467 3.58 -9.41 -11.99
C VAL A 467 3.05 -9.38 -13.43
N ASP A 468 1.76 -9.08 -13.61
CA ASP A 468 1.15 -8.93 -14.93
C ASP A 468 1.19 -7.49 -15.49
N GLU A 469 0.68 -7.31 -16.70
CA GLU A 469 0.59 -6.00 -17.38
C GLU A 469 -0.26 -4.97 -16.63
N LEU A 470 -1.19 -5.39 -15.77
CA LEU A 470 -2.01 -4.51 -14.95
C LEU A 470 -1.36 -4.20 -13.60
N GLY A 471 -0.23 -4.83 -13.29
CA GLY A 471 0.44 -4.73 -11.99
C GLY A 471 -0.16 -5.63 -10.91
N GLU A 472 -0.99 -6.61 -11.28
CA GLU A 472 -1.47 -7.63 -10.35
C GLU A 472 -0.37 -8.66 -10.11
N ILE A 473 -0.27 -9.14 -8.86
CA ILE A 473 0.69 -10.18 -8.49
C ILE A 473 -0.04 -11.49 -8.27
N ARG A 474 0.54 -12.57 -8.78
CA ARG A 474 0.04 -13.93 -8.57
C ARG A 474 1.14 -14.85 -8.06
N GLU A 475 0.76 -15.71 -7.13
CA GLU A 475 1.51 -16.89 -6.73
C GLU A 475 0.99 -18.10 -7.49
N LEU A 476 1.90 -18.89 -8.07
CA LEU A 476 1.67 -20.23 -8.59
C LEU A 476 2.44 -21.23 -7.73
N TRP A 477 1.85 -22.37 -7.39
CA TRP A 477 2.59 -23.42 -6.68
C TRP A 477 2.19 -24.82 -7.15
N PHE A 478 3.08 -25.79 -6.93
CA PHE A 478 2.86 -27.18 -7.31
C PHE A 478 2.81 -28.10 -6.09
N ASP A 479 1.62 -28.54 -5.70
CA ASP A 479 1.38 -29.47 -4.57
C ASP A 479 0.89 -30.86 -5.02
N GLY A 480 1.33 -31.29 -6.21
CA GLY A 480 0.81 -32.44 -6.95
C GLY A 480 -0.02 -32.03 -8.17
N GLN A 481 -0.51 -30.79 -8.18
CA GLN A 481 -1.02 -30.08 -9.35
C GLN A 481 -0.63 -28.61 -9.26
N TRP A 482 -0.57 -27.94 -10.40
CA TRP A 482 -0.36 -26.50 -10.42
C TRP A 482 -1.61 -25.77 -9.94
N ARG A 483 -1.40 -24.81 -9.04
CA ARG A 483 -2.43 -23.94 -8.47
C ARG A 483 -2.01 -22.49 -8.57
N GLN A 484 -2.98 -21.60 -8.41
CA GLN A 484 -2.74 -20.15 -8.43
C GLN A 484 -3.56 -19.43 -7.37
N PHE A 485 -3.05 -18.30 -6.90
CA PHE A 485 -3.78 -17.36 -6.04
C PHE A 485 -3.23 -15.94 -6.24
N PRO A 486 -4.07 -14.90 -6.38
CA PRO A 486 -3.60 -13.53 -6.40
C PRO A 486 -3.13 -13.08 -5.01
N LEU A 487 -2.25 -12.10 -4.92
CA LEU A 487 -1.92 -11.47 -3.64
C LEU A 487 -3.00 -10.41 -3.32
N PRO A 488 -3.93 -10.66 -2.38
CA PRO A 488 -5.08 -9.81 -2.15
C PRO A 488 -4.71 -8.46 -1.51
N ALA A 489 -5.58 -7.47 -1.72
CA ALA A 489 -5.55 -6.16 -1.06
C ALA A 489 -4.19 -5.42 -1.19
N MET A 490 -3.52 -5.63 -2.31
CA MET A 490 -2.15 -5.22 -2.56
C MET A 490 -2.06 -4.08 -3.58
N PRO A 491 -1.22 -3.06 -3.33
CA PRO A 491 -0.87 -2.07 -4.35
C PRO A 491 -0.40 -2.68 -5.65
N ARG A 492 -0.80 -2.08 -6.77
CA ARG A 492 -0.35 -2.53 -8.08
C ARG A 492 1.16 -2.36 -8.20
N ALA A 493 1.84 -3.38 -8.70
CA ALA A 493 3.28 -3.43 -8.81
C ALA A 493 3.80 -2.72 -10.08
N GLU A 494 4.97 -2.10 -9.98
CA GLU A 494 5.78 -1.57 -11.08
C GLU A 494 7.01 -2.46 -11.29
N GLY A 495 6.99 -3.29 -12.33
CA GLY A 495 8.16 -4.10 -12.71
C GLY A 495 8.39 -5.33 -11.84
N GLY A 496 9.65 -5.54 -11.42
CA GLY A 496 10.14 -6.79 -10.83
C GLY A 496 9.54 -7.18 -9.47
N ILE A 497 9.68 -8.46 -9.15
CA ILE A 497 9.22 -9.07 -7.91
C ILE A 497 10.23 -10.10 -7.42
N VAL A 498 10.44 -10.20 -6.11
CA VAL A 498 11.33 -11.19 -5.51
C VAL A 498 10.62 -11.94 -4.39
N ALA A 499 10.65 -13.27 -4.47
CA ALA A 499 10.23 -14.16 -3.41
C ALA A 499 11.43 -14.59 -2.56
N SER A 500 11.19 -14.77 -1.26
CA SER A 500 12.17 -15.34 -0.30
C SER A 500 11.45 -16.13 0.79
N LEU A 501 12.20 -16.93 1.56
CA LEU A 501 11.68 -17.63 2.74
C LEU A 501 12.30 -17.09 4.01
N ASP A 502 11.48 -17.04 5.04
CA ASP A 502 11.82 -16.71 6.41
C ASP A 502 11.17 -17.79 7.30
N GLY A 503 11.90 -18.88 7.54
CA GLY A 503 11.32 -20.11 8.09
C GLY A 503 10.22 -20.68 7.18
N SER A 504 9.02 -20.88 7.73
CA SER A 504 7.82 -21.30 6.99
C SER A 504 7.03 -20.14 6.37
N THR A 505 7.55 -18.91 6.42
CA THR A 505 6.88 -17.74 5.85
C THR A 505 7.43 -17.45 4.45
N LEU A 506 6.55 -17.53 3.45
CA LEU A 506 6.82 -17.01 2.11
C LEU A 506 6.71 -15.49 2.13
N ARG A 507 7.76 -14.82 1.68
CA ARG A 507 7.87 -13.35 1.61
C ARG A 507 7.96 -12.93 0.15
N VAL A 508 7.25 -11.88 -0.22
CA VAL A 508 7.24 -11.32 -1.58
C VAL A 508 7.46 -9.82 -1.50
N ILE A 509 8.59 -9.34 -2.02
CA ILE A 509 8.94 -7.91 -2.02
C ILE A 509 8.93 -7.36 -3.45
N TYR A 510 8.35 -6.18 -3.62
CA TYR A 510 8.16 -5.53 -4.91
C TYR A 510 8.07 -4.02 -4.75
N ARG A 511 8.02 -3.31 -5.89
CA ARG A 511 7.79 -1.87 -5.94
C ARG A 511 6.39 -1.59 -6.44
N SER A 512 5.64 -0.68 -5.82
CA SER A 512 4.33 -0.26 -6.34
C SER A 512 4.47 0.60 -7.61
N MET A 513 3.38 0.80 -8.36
CA MET A 513 3.27 1.72 -9.52
C MET A 513 3.69 3.16 -9.22
N PHE A 514 3.76 3.53 -7.94
CA PHE A 514 4.24 4.83 -7.47
C PHE A 514 5.70 4.82 -6.99
N GLY A 515 6.39 3.70 -7.17
CA GLY A 515 7.79 3.55 -6.81
C GLY A 515 8.05 3.13 -5.36
N VAL A 516 7.03 2.80 -4.55
CA VAL A 516 7.24 2.51 -3.11
C VAL A 516 7.53 1.02 -2.89
N PRO A 517 8.57 0.66 -2.10
CA PRO A 517 8.78 -0.73 -1.69
C PRO A 517 7.68 -1.27 -0.78
N TYR A 518 7.17 -2.45 -1.10
CA TYR A 518 6.21 -3.21 -0.30
C TYR A 518 6.67 -4.65 -0.14
N GLU A 519 6.36 -5.24 1.01
CA GLU A 519 6.52 -6.67 1.22
C GLU A 519 5.18 -7.28 1.61
N GLN A 520 4.93 -8.51 1.17
CA GLN A 520 3.86 -9.34 1.69
C GLN A 520 4.40 -10.63 2.29
N SER A 521 3.69 -11.14 3.28
CA SER A 521 4.02 -12.39 3.97
C SER A 521 2.84 -13.36 3.98
N LEU A 522 3.14 -14.64 3.79
CA LEU A 522 2.20 -15.75 3.87
C LEU A 522 2.83 -16.86 4.73
N ASN A 523 2.15 -17.24 5.81
CA ASN A 523 2.54 -18.42 6.59
C ASN A 523 2.06 -19.69 5.87
N LEU A 524 3.01 -20.46 5.33
CA LEU A 524 2.74 -21.67 4.54
C LEU A 524 2.14 -22.81 5.37
N GLU A 525 2.36 -22.86 6.69
CA GLU A 525 1.78 -23.91 7.56
C GLU A 525 0.26 -23.76 7.69
N SER A 526 -0.24 -22.52 7.63
CA SER A 526 -1.67 -22.21 7.72
C SER A 526 -2.35 -22.03 6.36
N ALA A 527 -1.57 -21.94 5.28
CA ALA A 527 -2.08 -21.63 3.95
C ALA A 527 -2.76 -22.86 3.34
N THR A 528 -3.90 -22.65 2.69
CA THR A 528 -4.62 -23.69 1.94
C THR A 528 -4.83 -23.26 0.49
N ALA A 529 -5.30 -24.17 -0.36
CA ALA A 529 -5.59 -23.84 -1.75
C ALA A 529 -6.74 -22.83 -1.93
N LYS A 530 -7.68 -22.76 -0.98
CA LYS A 530 -8.85 -21.87 -1.04
C LYS A 530 -8.69 -20.61 -0.20
N ASN A 531 -7.74 -20.59 0.73
CA ASN A 531 -7.57 -19.53 1.70
C ASN A 531 -6.08 -19.30 1.96
N ARG A 532 -5.55 -18.18 1.47
CA ARG A 532 -4.15 -17.77 1.63
C ARG A 532 -4.11 -16.37 2.24
N SER A 533 -3.90 -16.30 3.55
CA SER A 533 -3.93 -15.05 4.30
C SER A 533 -2.62 -14.28 4.12
N TRP A 534 -2.54 -13.54 3.02
CA TRP A 534 -1.43 -12.62 2.78
C TRP A 534 -1.55 -11.39 3.67
N ARG A 535 -0.42 -10.99 4.26
CA ARG A 535 -0.31 -9.78 5.08
C ARG A 535 0.65 -8.81 4.43
N THR A 536 0.22 -7.57 4.25
CA THR A 536 1.09 -6.52 3.74
C THR A 536 1.91 -5.90 4.87
N GLU A 537 3.21 -5.84 4.68
CA GLU A 537 4.18 -5.17 5.52
C GLU A 537 4.80 -4.01 4.72
N GLY A 538 4.82 -2.83 5.34
CA GLY A 538 5.19 -1.60 4.66
C GLY A 538 6.66 -1.23 4.87
N VAL A 539 7.42 -1.09 3.78
CA VAL A 539 8.76 -0.49 3.79
C VAL A 539 8.64 0.95 3.27
N HIS A 540 7.91 1.81 3.99
CA HIS A 540 7.57 3.12 3.44
C HIS A 540 8.54 4.24 3.84
N ARG A 541 8.62 5.25 2.96
CA ARG A 541 8.95 6.69 3.14
C ARG A 541 9.70 7.26 1.93
N LEU A 542 10.31 6.39 1.11
CA LEU A 542 11.09 6.80 -0.05
C LEU A 542 10.70 5.99 -1.29
N PRO A 543 10.61 6.64 -2.47
CA PRO A 543 10.49 5.91 -3.72
C PRO A 543 11.82 5.23 -4.06
N ALA A 544 11.74 3.96 -4.45
CA ALA A 544 12.85 3.16 -4.93
C ALA A 544 12.94 3.15 -6.46
N LYS A 545 14.11 2.78 -6.96
CA LYS A 545 14.34 2.29 -8.33
C LYS A 545 15.00 0.91 -8.25
N GLY A 546 14.97 0.15 -9.34
CA GLY A 546 15.38 -1.26 -9.33
C GLY A 546 14.52 -2.13 -8.40
N GLN A 547 15.06 -3.30 -8.04
CA GLN A 547 14.38 -4.30 -7.22
C GLN A 547 14.74 -4.14 -5.72
N PRO A 548 13.77 -3.87 -4.82
CA PRO A 548 14.01 -3.96 -3.38
C PRO A 548 14.20 -5.42 -2.94
N LEU A 549 15.01 -5.65 -1.90
CA LEU A 549 15.28 -6.98 -1.31
C LEU A 549 15.03 -6.99 0.20
N GLY A 550 14.51 -8.09 0.73
CA GLY A 550 14.22 -8.27 2.16
C GLY A 550 15.23 -9.20 2.85
N LEU A 551 15.56 -8.92 4.12
CA LEU A 551 16.48 -9.71 4.94
C LEU A 551 15.95 -9.89 6.37
N THR A 552 16.29 -10.99 7.02
CA THR A 552 15.92 -11.25 8.43
C THR A 552 17.14 -11.09 9.33
N VAL A 553 17.14 -10.04 10.17
CA VAL A 553 18.24 -9.74 11.10
C VAL A 553 17.71 -9.89 12.53
N ASN A 554 18.27 -10.85 13.28
CA ASN A 554 17.88 -11.13 14.68
C ASN A 554 16.35 -11.33 14.85
N GLY A 555 15.73 -12.07 13.93
CA GLY A 555 14.28 -12.34 13.93
C GLY A 555 13.40 -11.17 13.52
N ARG A 556 13.98 -10.04 13.09
CA ARG A 556 13.24 -8.90 12.54
C ARG A 556 13.41 -8.82 11.03
N ARG A 557 12.36 -8.43 10.34
CA ARG A 557 12.33 -8.36 8.87
C ARG A 557 12.70 -6.95 8.41
N ASP A 558 13.91 -6.79 7.90
CA ASP A 558 14.42 -5.54 7.33
C ASP A 558 14.32 -5.56 5.80
N ALA A 559 14.71 -4.46 5.15
CA ALA A 559 14.83 -4.40 3.70
C ALA A 559 16.01 -3.53 3.27
N VAL A 560 16.49 -3.75 2.05
CA VAL A 560 17.45 -2.88 1.35
C VAL A 560 16.86 -2.52 -0.01
N PHE A 561 16.97 -1.25 -0.40
CA PHE A 561 16.50 -0.80 -1.71
C PHE A 561 17.34 0.36 -2.23
N HIS A 562 17.41 0.51 -3.55
CA HIS A 562 18.05 1.66 -4.20
C HIS A 562 17.04 2.79 -4.28
N VAL A 563 17.34 3.91 -3.65
CA VAL A 563 16.45 5.06 -3.66
C VAL A 563 16.64 5.88 -4.93
N THR A 564 15.57 6.44 -5.50
CA THR A 564 15.66 7.20 -6.77
C THR A 564 16.35 8.57 -6.59
N HIS A 565 16.76 9.22 -7.67
CA HIS A 565 17.28 10.61 -7.63
C HIS A 565 16.14 11.63 -7.43
N ASP A 566 15.01 11.42 -8.11
CA ASP A 566 13.87 12.34 -8.09
C ASP A 566 12.85 11.94 -7.01
N TRP A 567 12.73 12.74 -5.95
CA TRP A 567 11.72 12.54 -4.90
C TRP A 567 10.79 13.74 -4.80
N PRO A 568 9.48 13.52 -4.58
CA PRO A 568 8.69 12.31 -4.84
C PRO A 568 8.35 12.10 -6.34
N ARG A 569 8.23 10.85 -6.83
CA ARG A 569 7.82 10.58 -8.24
C ARG A 569 6.43 11.14 -8.58
N ARG A 570 5.45 10.94 -7.71
CA ARG A 570 4.09 11.53 -7.75
C ARG A 570 3.50 11.72 -6.34
N PRO A 571 3.43 12.94 -5.80
CA PRO A 571 2.89 13.18 -4.45
C PRO A 571 1.38 12.92 -4.38
N PRO A 572 0.85 12.57 -3.19
CA PRO A 572 1.52 12.58 -1.90
C PRO A 572 2.09 11.21 -1.52
N PHE A 573 3.34 11.21 -1.07
CA PHE A 573 3.92 10.09 -0.31
C PHE A 573 3.76 10.39 1.18
N VAL A 574 3.73 9.34 2.00
CA VAL A 574 3.65 9.30 3.48
C VAL A 574 3.48 10.64 4.20
N PHE A 575 2.46 10.71 5.05
CA PHE A 575 2.31 11.77 6.03
C PHE A 575 3.51 11.91 6.98
N ASP A 576 4.41 12.80 6.61
CA ASP A 576 5.52 13.21 7.44
C ASP A 576 5.06 13.88 8.75
N TRP A 577 3.99 14.68 8.69
CA TRP A 577 3.52 15.52 9.79
C TRP A 577 3.00 14.77 11.04
N ASN A 578 2.14 13.77 10.87
CA ASN A 578 1.48 13.10 11.99
C ASN A 578 2.45 12.13 12.69
N GLU A 579 3.42 11.55 11.98
CA GLU A 579 4.44 10.67 12.55
C GLU A 579 5.49 11.42 13.34
N ARG A 580 6.03 12.53 12.80
CA ARG A 580 6.97 13.42 13.51
C ARG A 580 6.50 13.76 14.92
N ARG A 581 5.18 13.93 15.09
CA ARG A 581 4.56 14.32 16.37
C ARG A 581 4.18 13.15 17.27
N ARG A 582 3.89 11.97 16.72
CA ARG A 582 3.29 10.84 17.45
C ARG A 582 4.24 9.69 17.73
N VAL A 583 5.40 9.66 17.06
CA VAL A 583 6.34 8.54 17.11
C VAL A 583 7.63 8.99 17.81
N PRO A 584 7.87 8.58 19.07
CA PRO A 584 9.14 8.84 19.74
C PRO A 584 10.31 8.26 18.93
N GLY A 585 11.38 9.05 18.76
CA GLY A 585 12.54 8.65 17.95
C GLY A 585 12.28 8.65 16.44
N TYR A 586 11.25 9.39 15.97
CA TYR A 586 11.01 9.61 14.54
C TYR A 586 12.28 10.07 13.81
N PHE A 587 12.55 9.44 12.67
CA PHE A 587 13.74 9.70 11.86
C PHE A 587 13.33 9.97 10.39
N THR A 588 13.60 11.18 9.89
CA THR A 588 13.54 11.48 8.46
C THR A 588 14.83 10.96 7.82
N TYR A 589 14.74 10.28 6.68
CA TYR A 589 15.93 9.94 5.93
C TYR A 589 16.60 11.21 5.38
N GLU A 590 17.85 11.45 5.77
CA GLU A 590 18.68 12.59 5.36
C GLU A 590 19.91 12.14 4.55
N GLY A 591 19.95 10.88 4.13
CA GLY A 591 21.07 10.33 3.35
C GLY A 591 21.03 10.74 1.87
N ASP A 592 22.01 10.23 1.12
CA ASP A 592 22.18 10.55 -0.28
C ASP A 592 21.01 10.03 -1.14
N ARG A 593 20.69 10.78 -2.19
CA ARG A 593 19.81 10.28 -3.24
C ARG A 593 20.59 9.35 -4.17
N ASN A 594 19.88 8.55 -4.95
CA ASN A 594 20.52 7.59 -5.86
C ASN A 594 21.51 6.63 -5.16
N ALA A 595 21.23 6.25 -3.91
CA ALA A 595 22.06 5.38 -3.07
C ALA A 595 21.29 4.17 -2.54
N LEU A 596 21.98 3.17 -2.00
CA LEU A 596 21.30 2.10 -1.27
C LEU A 596 20.86 2.58 0.11
N VAL A 597 19.65 2.16 0.49
CA VAL A 597 19.04 2.44 1.78
C VAL A 597 18.77 1.13 2.49
N TYR A 598 19.20 1.03 3.75
CA TYR A 598 18.85 -0.05 4.65
C TYR A 598 17.68 0.38 5.54
N ALA A 599 16.54 -0.28 5.39
CA ALA A 599 15.33 -0.04 6.14
C ALA A 599 15.15 -1.08 7.25
N LYS A 600 15.35 -0.66 8.49
CA LYS A 600 15.36 -1.49 9.70
C LYS A 600 14.02 -1.48 10.43
N GLU A 601 13.55 -2.67 10.80
CA GLU A 601 12.38 -2.87 11.65
C GLU A 601 12.69 -2.53 13.12
N ILE A 602 11.84 -1.65 13.67
CA ILE A 602 12.03 -1.05 15.00
C ILE A 602 10.84 -1.26 15.93
N GLY A 603 9.92 -2.16 15.59
CA GLY A 603 8.67 -2.36 16.30
C GLY A 603 7.67 -1.21 16.11
N GLN A 604 7.90 -0.38 15.08
CA GLN A 604 7.03 0.70 14.70
C GLN A 604 6.46 0.41 13.32
N ARG A 605 5.44 1.17 12.95
CA ARG A 605 4.73 0.95 11.69
C ARG A 605 5.60 1.11 10.43
N PHE A 606 6.62 1.97 10.51
CA PHE A 606 7.53 2.23 9.40
C PHE A 606 8.95 1.92 9.83
N LYS A 607 9.71 1.33 8.92
CA LYS A 607 11.12 0.99 9.12
C LYS A 607 11.96 2.27 9.15
N ASN A 608 12.93 2.36 10.06
CA ASN A 608 13.92 3.43 10.03
C ASN A 608 14.88 3.20 8.87
N GLN A 609 15.16 4.25 8.10
CA GLN A 609 15.95 4.17 6.88
C GLN A 609 17.34 4.75 7.12
N TYR A 610 18.38 4.03 6.73
CA TYR A 610 19.78 4.42 6.91
C TYR A 610 20.49 4.38 5.57
N ASN A 611 21.35 5.36 5.31
CA ASN A 611 22.19 5.37 4.11
C ASN A 611 23.19 4.21 4.18
N ILE A 612 23.43 3.55 3.05
CA ILE A 612 24.57 2.63 2.90
C ILE A 612 25.70 3.44 2.25
N PRO A 613 26.79 3.76 2.97
CA PRO A 613 27.86 4.62 2.46
C PRO A 613 28.51 4.08 1.19
N GLN A 614 29.11 4.98 0.39
CA GLN A 614 29.86 4.65 -0.82
C GLN A 614 29.01 3.98 -1.92
N THR A 615 27.71 4.25 -1.94
CA THR A 615 26.80 3.70 -2.96
C THR A 615 26.15 4.78 -3.84
N ALA A 616 26.18 6.05 -3.42
CA ALA A 616 25.59 7.16 -4.15
C ALA A 616 26.22 7.29 -5.55
N ASP A 617 25.37 7.28 -6.57
CA ASP A 617 25.76 7.38 -8.00
C ASP A 617 26.72 6.29 -8.51
N GLN A 618 27.08 5.31 -7.66
CA GLN A 618 27.99 4.25 -8.05
C GLN A 618 27.26 3.05 -8.66
N LEU A 619 26.01 2.77 -8.27
CA LEU A 619 25.29 1.59 -8.71
C LEU A 619 24.92 1.63 -10.20
N GLY A 620 25.26 0.56 -10.91
CA GLY A 620 24.79 0.30 -12.27
C GLY A 620 23.27 0.21 -12.35
N ASN A 621 22.68 -0.93 -11.95
CA ASN A 621 21.22 -1.11 -11.99
C ASN A 621 20.65 -1.98 -10.86
N ASP A 622 21.30 -3.09 -10.50
CA ASP A 622 20.81 -4.04 -9.48
C ASP A 622 21.89 -4.39 -8.46
N PHE A 623 21.47 -5.00 -7.35
CA PHE A 623 22.33 -5.54 -6.32
C PHE A 623 21.79 -6.90 -5.87
N THR A 624 22.66 -7.71 -5.26
CA THR A 624 22.30 -8.99 -4.64
C THR A 624 22.45 -8.88 -3.13
N LEU A 625 21.57 -9.56 -2.42
CA LEU A 625 21.63 -9.75 -0.98
C LEU A 625 21.88 -11.24 -0.69
N LEU A 626 22.83 -11.55 0.19
CA LEU A 626 23.11 -12.92 0.62
C LEU A 626 23.19 -13.03 2.15
N HIS A 627 22.80 -14.20 2.67
CA HIS A 627 22.92 -14.56 4.08
C HIS A 627 23.87 -15.74 4.23
N ASP A 628 24.98 -15.51 4.92
CA ASP A 628 25.87 -16.54 5.41
C ASP A 628 25.29 -17.12 6.70
N THR A 629 24.62 -18.27 6.57
CA THR A 629 23.97 -18.95 7.68
C THR A 629 24.97 -19.54 8.67
N LYS A 630 26.18 -19.87 8.23
CA LYS A 630 27.25 -20.45 9.06
C LYS A 630 27.77 -19.44 10.07
N ASN A 631 28.05 -18.21 9.60
CA ASN A 631 28.59 -17.13 10.44
C ASN A 631 27.52 -16.11 10.87
N ASN A 632 26.27 -16.31 10.45
CA ASN A 632 25.14 -15.41 10.65
C ASN A 632 25.43 -13.96 10.22
N ARG A 633 25.91 -13.79 8.98
CA ARG A 633 26.27 -12.48 8.40
C ARG A 633 25.52 -12.20 7.12
N HIS A 634 25.22 -10.92 6.88
CA HIS A 634 24.54 -10.46 5.68
C HIS A 634 25.51 -9.64 4.83
N TYR A 635 25.45 -9.85 3.51
CA TYR A 635 26.27 -9.14 2.55
C TYR A 635 25.41 -8.64 1.39
N LEU A 636 25.79 -7.47 0.88
CA LEU A 636 25.28 -6.92 -0.37
C LEU A 636 26.41 -6.93 -1.38
N ALA A 637 26.15 -7.44 -2.57
CA ALA A 637 27.08 -7.34 -3.69
C ALA A 637 26.46 -6.54 -4.81
N PHE A 638 27.22 -5.61 -5.38
CA PHE A 638 26.74 -4.75 -6.44
C PHE A 638 27.86 -4.42 -7.42
N CYS A 639 27.45 -4.09 -8.64
CA CYS A 639 28.34 -3.66 -9.69
C CYS A 639 28.24 -2.13 -9.84
N SER A 640 29.39 -1.49 -9.96
CA SER A 640 29.46 -0.06 -10.26
C SER A 640 29.06 0.22 -11.71
N SER A 641 28.76 1.48 -12.03
CA SER A 641 28.46 1.91 -13.40
C SER A 641 29.60 1.65 -14.40
N VAL A 642 30.83 1.42 -13.91
CA VAL A 642 32.03 1.12 -14.72
C VAL A 642 32.45 -0.36 -14.67
N GLY A 643 31.60 -1.24 -14.11
CA GLY A 643 31.84 -2.68 -14.10
C GLY A 643 32.63 -3.22 -12.91
N GLY A 644 32.95 -2.40 -11.91
CA GLY A 644 33.67 -2.83 -10.70
C GLY A 644 32.74 -3.50 -9.69
N ILE A 645 33.18 -4.59 -9.05
CA ILE A 645 32.38 -5.36 -8.10
C ILE A 645 32.73 -4.94 -6.68
N SER A 646 31.72 -4.63 -5.87
CA SER A 646 31.88 -4.32 -4.45
C SER A 646 31.04 -5.26 -3.58
N GLU A 647 31.56 -5.57 -2.38
CA GLU A 647 30.85 -6.27 -1.31
C GLU A 647 30.66 -5.32 -0.13
N SER A 648 29.46 -5.24 0.41
CA SER A 648 29.14 -4.52 1.63
C SER A 648 28.64 -5.46 2.70
N VAL A 649 29.29 -5.49 3.87
CA VAL A 649 28.97 -6.40 4.99
C VAL A 649 28.23 -5.65 6.10
N LEU A 650 27.13 -6.24 6.58
CA LEU A 650 26.39 -5.72 7.72
C LEU A 650 27.13 -6.03 9.03
N LYS A 651 27.54 -4.99 9.76
CA LYS A 651 28.11 -5.07 11.12
C LYS A 651 27.26 -4.24 12.08
N GLY A 652 26.46 -4.91 12.90
CA GLY A 652 25.52 -4.24 13.81
C GLY A 652 24.40 -3.53 13.03
N LYS A 653 24.51 -2.21 12.88
CA LYS A 653 23.58 -1.39 12.07
C LYS A 653 24.25 -0.79 10.82
N ASP A 654 25.56 -0.93 10.71
CA ASP A 654 26.36 -0.24 9.70
C ASP A 654 26.78 -1.20 8.61
N TRP A 655 26.80 -0.70 7.38
CA TRP A 655 27.21 -1.43 6.20
C TRP A 655 28.60 -0.94 5.80
N ASN A 656 29.56 -1.86 5.71
CA ASN A 656 30.94 -1.53 5.36
C ASN A 656 31.29 -2.12 4.00
N THR A 657 31.64 -1.25 3.05
CA THR A 657 31.87 -1.60 1.66
C THR A 657 33.36 -1.80 1.37
N THR A 658 33.67 -2.84 0.61
CA THR A 658 34.99 -3.17 0.06
C THR A 658 34.88 -3.30 -1.45
N ASN A 659 35.79 -2.67 -2.20
CA ASN A 659 35.88 -2.84 -3.65
C ASN A 659 36.66 -4.12 -3.97
N LEU A 660 35.96 -5.17 -4.40
CA LEU A 660 36.57 -6.45 -4.72
C LEU A 660 37.43 -6.36 -5.99
N SER A 661 37.08 -5.50 -6.94
CA SER A 661 37.86 -5.34 -8.17
C SER A 661 39.27 -4.79 -7.92
N GLU A 662 39.47 -4.01 -6.86
CA GLU A 662 40.79 -3.52 -6.46
C GLU A 662 41.63 -4.58 -5.73
N GLU A 663 40.99 -5.54 -5.04
CA GLU A 663 41.71 -6.54 -4.24
C GLU A 663 42.23 -7.73 -5.06
N VAL A 664 41.60 -8.05 -6.21
CA VAL A 664 41.82 -9.33 -6.91
C VAL A 664 41.98 -9.19 -8.43
N ASP A 665 42.11 -7.97 -8.94
CA ASP A 665 42.24 -7.63 -10.38
C ASP A 665 41.29 -8.44 -11.28
N VAL A 666 39.99 -8.26 -11.06
CA VAL A 666 38.95 -9.06 -11.71
C VAL A 666 38.42 -8.36 -12.96
N PRO A 667 38.06 -9.10 -14.03
CA PRO A 667 37.43 -8.54 -15.21
C PRO A 667 36.18 -7.72 -14.89
N ARG A 668 35.92 -6.69 -15.70
CA ARG A 668 34.75 -5.83 -15.56
C ARG A 668 33.47 -6.64 -15.74
N ALA A 669 32.56 -6.50 -14.78
CA ALA A 669 31.29 -7.16 -14.79
C ALA A 669 30.27 -6.45 -15.68
N LYS A 670 29.62 -7.23 -16.54
CA LYS A 670 28.43 -6.88 -17.30
C LYS A 670 27.20 -7.23 -16.47
N GLY A 671 26.69 -6.23 -15.74
CA GLY A 671 25.53 -6.39 -14.87
C GLY A 671 25.87 -6.86 -13.46
N SER A 672 24.85 -7.19 -12.68
CA SER A 672 25.01 -7.44 -11.24
C SER A 672 25.40 -8.89 -10.95
N PRO A 673 26.31 -9.10 -9.98
CA PRO A 673 26.68 -10.44 -9.55
C PRO A 673 25.51 -11.13 -8.84
N ILE A 674 25.51 -12.47 -8.87
CA ILE A 674 24.74 -13.29 -7.93
C ILE A 674 25.68 -13.88 -6.88
N GLY A 675 25.22 -14.11 -5.67
CA GLY A 675 26.09 -14.52 -4.56
C GLY A 675 25.45 -15.53 -3.62
N TRP A 676 26.29 -16.35 -2.98
CA TRP A 676 25.90 -17.28 -1.93
C TRP A 676 27.06 -17.52 -0.96
N ALA A 677 26.74 -18.10 0.19
CA ALA A 677 27.74 -18.66 1.10
C ALA A 677 27.55 -20.18 1.19
N ASP A 678 28.63 -20.94 1.19
CA ASP A 678 28.61 -22.37 1.44
C ASP A 678 28.14 -22.63 2.88
N ALA A 679 27.10 -23.45 3.04
CA ALA A 679 26.47 -23.66 4.33
C ALA A 679 27.35 -24.46 5.32
N LYS A 680 28.36 -25.20 4.84
CA LYS A 680 29.24 -26.03 5.66
C LYS A 680 30.41 -25.22 6.19
N ASN A 681 31.10 -24.48 5.31
CA ASN A 681 32.36 -23.80 5.64
C ASN A 681 32.25 -22.25 5.65
N GLY A 682 31.17 -21.67 5.14
CA GLY A 682 30.97 -20.21 5.09
C GLY A 682 31.75 -19.50 3.98
N THR A 683 32.34 -20.24 3.03
CA THR A 683 33.01 -19.67 1.86
C THR A 683 32.02 -18.85 1.06
N ARG A 684 32.33 -17.58 0.79
CA ARG A 684 31.46 -16.72 -0.01
C ARG A 684 31.84 -16.82 -1.47
N HIS A 685 30.83 -16.85 -2.33
CA HIS A 685 31.05 -16.90 -3.76
C HIS A 685 30.18 -15.87 -4.48
N TYR A 686 30.73 -15.29 -5.54
CA TYR A 686 30.00 -14.43 -6.47
C TYR A 686 30.19 -14.90 -7.91
N LEU A 687 29.10 -15.03 -8.66
CA LEU A 687 29.14 -15.25 -10.10
C LEU A 687 28.73 -13.98 -10.82
N TYR A 688 29.47 -13.62 -11.85
CA TYR A 688 29.14 -12.50 -12.72
C TYR A 688 29.58 -12.80 -14.15
N GLN A 689 28.96 -12.10 -15.10
CA GLN A 689 29.35 -12.18 -16.50
C GLN A 689 30.35 -11.06 -16.79
N GLY A 690 31.46 -11.36 -17.47
CA GLY A 690 32.40 -10.35 -17.93
C GLY A 690 31.89 -9.60 -19.16
N GLU A 691 32.52 -8.47 -19.50
CA GLU A 691 32.27 -7.78 -20.78
C GLU A 691 32.51 -8.67 -22.01
N ASN A 692 33.41 -9.67 -21.87
CA ASN A 692 33.69 -10.69 -22.87
C ASN A 692 32.62 -11.82 -22.95
N SER A 693 31.52 -11.71 -22.19
CA SER A 693 30.44 -12.69 -22.09
C SER A 693 30.79 -14.02 -21.41
N GLU A 694 32.01 -14.18 -20.89
CA GLU A 694 32.39 -15.33 -20.07
C GLU A 694 31.86 -15.20 -18.64
N VAL A 695 31.72 -16.34 -17.96
CA VAL A 695 31.27 -16.38 -16.56
C VAL A 695 32.47 -16.52 -15.64
N TYR A 696 32.53 -15.66 -14.63
CA TYR A 696 33.58 -15.65 -13.63
C TYR A 696 33.01 -15.96 -12.26
N GLN A 697 33.79 -16.68 -11.44
CA GLN A 697 33.50 -16.95 -10.04
C GLN A 697 34.55 -16.31 -9.14
N LEU A 698 34.11 -15.42 -8.25
CA LEU A 698 34.89 -14.98 -7.09
C LEU A 698 34.61 -15.91 -5.92
N SER A 699 35.64 -16.23 -5.14
CA SER A 699 35.52 -17.04 -3.93
C SER A 699 36.37 -16.44 -2.79
N PHE A 700 35.80 -16.37 -1.58
CA PHE A 700 36.49 -15.93 -0.37
C PHE A 700 36.52 -17.03 0.68
N ASP A 701 37.73 -17.53 0.94
CA ASP A 701 38.07 -18.42 2.05
C ASP A 701 39.30 -17.86 2.80
N GLY A 702 39.12 -16.65 3.37
CA GLY A 702 40.20 -15.89 4.03
C GLY A 702 40.98 -14.96 3.09
N LYS A 703 41.07 -15.28 1.80
CA LYS A 703 41.54 -14.39 0.73
C LYS A 703 40.63 -14.52 -0.49
N TRP A 704 40.40 -13.43 -1.19
CA TRP A 704 39.69 -13.48 -2.45
C TRP A 704 40.52 -14.12 -3.56
N THR A 705 39.84 -14.94 -4.36
CA THR A 705 40.35 -15.57 -5.57
C THR A 705 39.31 -15.46 -6.66
N HIS A 706 39.73 -15.45 -7.93
CA HIS A 706 38.81 -15.51 -9.06
C HIS A 706 39.21 -16.64 -10.03
N GLN A 707 38.22 -17.19 -10.72
CA GLN A 707 38.42 -18.14 -11.82
C GLN A 707 37.39 -17.88 -12.92
N VAL A 708 37.76 -18.18 -14.16
CA VAL A 708 36.83 -18.24 -15.30
C VAL A 708 36.22 -19.65 -15.37
N LEU A 709 34.92 -19.75 -15.63
CA LEU A 709 34.22 -21.02 -15.78
C LEU A 709 34.16 -21.37 -17.28
N LEU A 710 35.25 -21.93 -17.79
CA LEU A 710 35.35 -22.31 -19.19
C LEU A 710 34.73 -23.70 -19.45
N PRO A 711 34.03 -23.86 -20.58
CA PRO A 711 33.69 -25.18 -21.10
C PRO A 711 34.95 -25.94 -21.48
N LYS A 712 34.91 -27.27 -21.38
CA LYS A 712 35.95 -28.11 -21.98
C LYS A 712 35.89 -27.92 -23.50
N THR A 713 36.95 -27.37 -24.10
CA THR A 713 37.13 -27.44 -25.56
C THR A 713 37.31 -28.91 -25.92
N LEU A 714 36.46 -29.44 -26.80
CA LEU A 714 36.73 -30.71 -27.48
C LEU A 714 38.10 -30.57 -28.15
N GLU A 715 39.12 -31.24 -27.61
CA GLU A 715 40.30 -31.55 -28.41
C GLU A 715 39.77 -32.37 -29.58
N VAL A 716 39.84 -31.79 -30.77
CA VAL A 716 39.58 -32.50 -32.02
C VAL A 716 40.74 -33.49 -32.16
N GLU A 717 40.47 -34.77 -31.89
CA GLU A 717 41.36 -35.88 -32.28
C GLU A 717 41.47 -35.98 -33.82
#